data_AF-A0A8D9H2W0-F1
#
_entry.id   AF-A0A8D9H2W0-F1
#
_cell.length_a   1.000
_cell.length_b   1.000
_cell.length_c   1.000
_cell.angle_alpha   90.00
_cell.angle_beta   90.00
_cell.angle_gamma   90.00
#
_symmetry.space_group_name_H-M   'P 1'
#
loop_
_entity.id
_entity.type
_entity.pdbx_description
1 polymer ?
#
loop_
_entity_poly.entity_id
_entity_poly.type
_entity_poly.pdbx_seq_one_letter_code
_entity_poly.pdbx_strand_id
1 'polypeptide(L)'
;MLIYVNGLLKCGAPLVPFFSHKRESFFTKTTPGCCSLTSGSRDRVYFNSSKCICTIHLLTLVSYLGLIVVLASLGLRYSSKSIQVVESSVTDMGAKEEKADSAALSSYDDAMDALSTLISRRRGDRSPTLGSRDKLEQVVSYLKILGLEDKIKELKVIHVAGTKGKGSTCVFCEAILRNCGFRTGLFTSPHLMDVRERFRIDGLDISEEKFLQYFWECWKLLKEKAVDGVTMPPLFQFLTVLAFKIFVCEKVDVAVIEVGLGGKLDSTNVIQKPVVCGIASLGMDHMDILGHTLADIAFHKAGIFKPQIPAFTVPQLSEAMEVLEETANNLKVPLEVIAPLDFKKLGGITLGLSGDHQLVNAGLAVSLSRCWLQRTGNWDKLFLNGSNETDIPVAFCRGLATARLHGRAQVVHDLVSDQHDSSGDLIFYLDGAHSPESMEACGRWFSSAVRGNKSLSTTPVNGYKRNGEFGKDFNRVSKQVLLFNCMEVRDPQVLLPKLVTTCASSGTHFSRALFVPSMSTYNKVISGASAIPLDTRRKDLTWQFRLQKLWERSIQGTDAALDHTLNPDGITSLPPHDFLCGDAPHCGGPAGTHSSAVMPSLPLTINWLRDCVRRNPSLKLEVLVTGSLHLVGDVLRLLKR
;
A
#
# COMPACT_ATOMS: atom_id res chain seq x y z
N MET A 1 28.69 -4.71 52.10
CA MET A 1 29.56 -4.62 53.28
C MET A 1 30.27 -5.97 53.42
N LEU A 2 31.62 -5.95 53.35
CA LEU A 2 32.67 -6.95 53.71
C LEU A 2 32.36 -8.47 53.60
N ILE A 3 33.03 -9.30 52.78
CA ILE A 3 34.47 -9.71 52.66
C ILE A 3 34.83 -10.99 53.47
N TYR A 4 35.35 -12.00 52.73
CA TYR A 4 36.29 -13.12 53.10
C TYR A 4 35.73 -14.42 53.75
N VAL A 5 36.24 -15.66 53.56
CA VAL A 5 37.61 -16.21 53.29
C VAL A 5 37.59 -17.66 52.68
N ASN A 6 38.56 -17.95 51.77
CA ASN A 6 39.37 -19.16 51.37
C ASN A 6 38.90 -20.64 51.21
N GLY A 7 39.50 -21.26 50.17
CA GLY A 7 40.07 -22.62 50.14
C GLY A 7 41.03 -22.84 48.94
N LEU A 8 42.28 -23.30 49.19
CA LEU A 8 43.47 -23.35 48.31
C LEU A 8 43.92 -24.81 48.02
N LEU A 9 44.50 -25.09 46.83
CA LEU A 9 45.59 -26.07 46.48
C LEU A 9 45.60 -26.29 44.92
N LYS A 10 46.51 -25.77 44.06
CA LYS A 10 47.95 -26.09 43.73
C LYS A 10 48.26 -27.61 43.70
N CYS A 11 48.92 -28.26 42.72
CA CYS A 11 49.93 -27.89 41.70
C CYS A 11 50.11 -29.03 40.65
N GLY A 12 50.66 -28.75 39.45
CA GLY A 12 51.45 -29.74 38.65
C GLY A 12 51.39 -29.63 37.11
N ALA A 13 52.36 -28.96 36.49
CA ALA A 13 52.76 -29.10 35.06
C ALA A 13 54.01 -30.04 34.97
N PRO A 14 54.54 -30.56 33.82
CA PRO A 14 54.82 -29.81 32.56
C PRO A 14 54.97 -30.56 31.18
N LEU A 15 55.08 -29.76 30.10
CA LEU A 15 55.93 -29.83 28.87
C LEU A 15 55.86 -30.95 27.77
N VAL A 16 55.48 -30.47 26.55
CA VAL A 16 55.86 -30.70 25.10
C VAL A 16 57.23 -31.42 24.86
N PRO A 17 57.62 -32.06 23.69
CA PRO A 17 57.25 -31.82 22.27
C PRO A 17 57.24 -33.03 21.27
N PHE A 18 56.87 -32.83 19.98
CA PHE A 18 57.67 -33.16 18.76
C PHE A 18 56.92 -32.97 17.42
N PHE A 19 57.61 -32.32 16.47
CA PHE A 19 57.32 -32.21 15.03
C PHE A 19 57.64 -33.53 14.28
N SER A 20 56.99 -33.82 13.14
CA SER A 20 57.69 -33.96 11.83
C SER A 20 56.75 -34.17 10.63
N HIS A 21 57.26 -33.74 9.48
CA HIS A 21 56.72 -33.70 8.11
C HIS A 21 56.81 -35.03 7.33
N LYS A 22 55.99 -35.15 6.26
CA LYS A 22 56.37 -35.35 4.83
C LYS A 22 55.10 -35.21 3.95
N ARG A 23 54.97 -34.27 2.97
CA ARG A 23 55.53 -34.19 1.59
C ARG A 23 55.17 -35.41 0.73
N GLU A 24 54.59 -35.35 -0.48
CA GLU A 24 54.80 -34.52 -1.70
C GLU A 24 53.62 -34.78 -2.69
N SER A 25 53.00 -33.77 -3.36
CA SER A 25 53.16 -33.34 -4.79
C SER A 25 52.94 -34.45 -5.86
N PHE A 26 52.23 -34.29 -7.00
CA PHE A 26 52.34 -33.31 -8.09
C PHE A 26 51.13 -33.38 -9.05
N PHE A 27 50.98 -32.30 -9.83
CA PHE A 27 50.22 -32.07 -11.08
C PHE A 27 50.06 -33.27 -12.05
N THR A 28 48.96 -33.32 -12.82
CA THR A 28 48.93 -32.94 -14.26
C THR A 28 47.55 -33.11 -14.94
N LYS A 29 47.24 -32.16 -15.83
CA LYS A 29 46.21 -32.18 -16.90
C LYS A 29 46.48 -33.30 -17.91
N THR A 30 45.44 -33.90 -18.51
CA THR A 30 45.19 -33.96 -19.98
C THR A 30 43.91 -34.74 -20.34
N THR A 31 43.15 -34.16 -21.26
CA THR A 31 41.99 -34.62 -22.09
C THR A 31 42.34 -35.81 -23.04
N PRO A 32 41.51 -36.15 -24.06
CA PRO A 32 40.15 -36.74 -24.10
C PRO A 32 40.13 -38.06 -24.93
N GLY A 33 39.03 -38.83 -24.97
CA GLY A 33 38.97 -40.05 -25.77
C GLY A 33 37.57 -40.52 -26.14
N CYS A 34 37.24 -40.35 -27.41
CA CYS A 34 36.01 -40.71 -28.10
C CYS A 34 35.92 -42.22 -28.39
N CYS A 35 34.75 -42.85 -28.30
CA CYS A 35 34.31 -43.90 -29.23
C CYS A 35 32.80 -44.14 -29.16
N SER A 36 32.25 -44.36 -30.35
CA SER A 36 30.86 -44.32 -30.80
C SER A 36 30.27 -45.70 -31.04
N LEU A 37 28.95 -45.72 -31.36
CA LEU A 37 28.13 -46.78 -31.99
C LEU A 37 27.47 -47.76 -30.99
N THR A 38 26.18 -48.15 -31.05
CA THR A 38 25.13 -48.01 -32.07
C THR A 38 23.78 -48.49 -31.51
N SER A 39 22.70 -47.89 -32.04
CA SER A 39 21.34 -48.40 -32.32
C SER A 39 20.72 -49.54 -31.48
N GLY A 40 19.53 -49.26 -30.93
CA GLY A 40 18.53 -50.25 -30.56
C GLY A 40 17.16 -49.60 -30.34
N SER A 41 16.23 -49.87 -31.22
CA SER A 41 14.93 -49.22 -31.41
C SER A 41 13.80 -49.74 -30.51
N ARG A 42 12.88 -48.81 -30.18
CA ARG A 42 11.42 -48.95 -29.97
C ARG A 42 10.93 -49.83 -28.81
N ASP A 43 10.32 -49.20 -27.80
CA ASP A 43 8.85 -49.24 -27.66
C ASP A 43 8.31 -48.23 -26.64
N ARG A 44 7.12 -47.70 -26.95
CA ARG A 44 6.37 -46.71 -26.17
C ARG A 44 5.82 -47.35 -24.90
N VAL A 45 6.05 -46.74 -23.75
CA VAL A 45 5.26 -46.98 -22.54
C VAL A 45 4.61 -45.66 -22.11
N TYR A 46 3.28 -45.62 -22.20
CA TYR A 46 2.43 -44.61 -21.59
C TYR A 46 2.60 -44.67 -20.07
N PHE A 47 3.04 -43.58 -19.43
CA PHE A 47 2.97 -43.46 -17.97
C PHE A 47 1.78 -42.62 -17.54
N ASN A 48 0.83 -43.33 -16.93
CA ASN A 48 -0.41 -42.84 -16.39
C ASN A 48 -0.16 -42.10 -15.06
N SER A 49 -0.72 -40.91 -14.92
CA SER A 49 -0.58 -40.01 -13.78
C SER A 49 -1.39 -40.51 -12.57
N SER A 50 -0.88 -41.48 -11.81
CA SER A 50 -1.52 -41.92 -10.55
C SER A 50 -0.56 -42.44 -9.47
N LYS A 51 0.75 -42.15 -9.55
CA LYS A 51 1.74 -42.64 -8.55
C LYS A 51 2.61 -41.58 -7.85
N CYS A 52 2.38 -40.28 -8.05
CA CYS A 52 3.10 -39.24 -7.29
C CYS A 52 2.43 -38.82 -5.96
N ILE A 53 1.24 -39.32 -5.63
CA ILE A 53 0.49 -38.90 -4.43
C ILE A 53 0.81 -39.78 -3.20
N CYS A 54 1.29 -41.01 -3.37
CA CYS A 54 1.60 -41.89 -2.23
C CYS A 54 2.93 -41.59 -1.51
N THR A 55 3.91 -40.95 -2.17
CA THR A 55 5.24 -40.74 -1.57
C THR A 55 5.27 -39.52 -0.63
N ILE A 56 4.38 -38.53 -0.83
CA ILE A 56 4.28 -37.34 0.03
C ILE A 56 3.53 -37.65 1.33
N HIS A 57 2.54 -38.56 1.29
CA HIS A 57 1.81 -39.01 2.48
C HIS A 57 2.66 -39.87 3.43
N LEU A 58 3.64 -40.62 2.92
CA LEU A 58 4.51 -41.44 3.76
C LEU A 58 5.54 -40.60 4.54
N LEU A 59 6.04 -39.50 3.97
CA LEU A 59 6.99 -38.59 4.63
C LEU A 59 6.32 -37.70 5.69
N THR A 60 5.05 -37.35 5.50
CA THR A 60 4.25 -36.64 6.52
C THR A 60 3.85 -37.55 7.68
N LEU A 61 3.58 -38.84 7.44
CA LEU A 61 3.29 -39.81 8.51
C LEU A 61 4.51 -40.10 9.41
N VAL A 62 5.71 -40.20 8.83
CA VAL A 62 6.96 -40.44 9.57
C VAL A 62 7.32 -39.22 10.44
N SER A 63 6.99 -38.02 9.98
CA SER A 63 7.19 -36.77 10.74
C SER A 63 6.20 -36.65 11.91
N TYR A 64 4.95 -37.11 11.73
CA TYR A 64 3.92 -37.11 12.77
C TYR A 64 4.17 -38.16 13.86
N LEU A 65 4.64 -39.35 13.49
CA LEU A 65 5.05 -40.40 14.44
C LEU A 65 6.30 -39.99 15.24
N GLY A 66 7.25 -39.28 14.62
CA GLY A 66 8.40 -38.71 15.33
C GLY A 66 8.01 -37.68 16.39
N LEU A 67 7.00 -36.86 16.11
CA LEU A 67 6.49 -35.86 17.07
C LEU A 67 5.76 -36.50 18.26
N ILE A 68 5.06 -37.61 18.04
CA ILE A 68 4.35 -38.36 19.11
C ILE A 68 5.34 -39.04 20.06
N VAL A 69 6.47 -39.56 19.55
CA VAL A 69 7.53 -40.14 20.40
C VAL A 69 8.25 -39.07 21.24
N VAL A 70 8.45 -37.87 20.68
CA VAL A 70 9.02 -36.73 21.43
C VAL A 70 8.05 -36.24 22.51
N LEU A 71 6.74 -36.17 22.22
CA LEU A 71 5.73 -35.78 23.20
C LEU A 71 5.52 -36.83 24.31
N ALA A 72 5.70 -38.12 24.02
CA ALA A 72 5.68 -39.19 25.02
C ALA A 72 6.89 -39.15 25.97
N SER A 73 8.03 -38.59 25.54
CA SER A 73 9.22 -38.40 26.39
C SER A 73 9.15 -37.18 27.32
N LEU A 74 8.13 -36.31 27.16
CA LEU A 74 7.94 -35.07 27.92
C LEU A 74 6.78 -35.11 28.94
N GLY A 75 6.16 -36.28 29.18
CA GLY A 75 5.33 -36.52 30.37
C GLY A 75 4.04 -35.70 30.50
N LEU A 76 3.50 -35.11 29.42
CA LEU A 76 2.26 -34.33 29.45
C LEU A 76 1.05 -35.20 29.05
N ARG A 77 0.20 -35.54 30.03
CA ARG A 77 -1.07 -36.28 29.80
C ARG A 77 -2.18 -35.30 29.38
N TYR A 78 -2.80 -35.53 28.22
CA TYR A 78 -4.03 -34.86 27.79
C TYR A 78 -5.19 -35.87 27.85
N SER A 79 -6.26 -35.55 28.58
CA SER A 79 -7.43 -36.41 28.80
C SER A 79 -8.58 -35.98 27.88
N SER A 80 -8.97 -36.82 26.93
CA SER A 80 -10.18 -36.67 26.12
C SER A 80 -11.34 -37.46 26.71
N LYS A 81 -12.51 -36.84 26.92
CA LYS A 81 -13.77 -37.58 27.04
C LYS A 81 -14.85 -36.96 26.14
N SER A 82 -15.47 -37.88 25.40
CA SER A 82 -16.48 -37.73 24.37
C SER A 82 -17.85 -37.37 24.95
N ILE A 83 -18.64 -36.61 24.19
CA ILE A 83 -20.03 -36.23 24.51
C ILE A 83 -20.97 -37.29 23.92
N GLN A 84 -21.80 -37.88 24.79
CA GLN A 84 -23.03 -38.61 24.41
C GLN A 84 -24.23 -37.67 24.55
N VAL A 85 -25.12 -37.71 23.57
CA VAL A 85 -26.41 -37.02 23.54
C VAL A 85 -27.44 -37.88 24.27
N VAL A 86 -28.12 -37.31 25.26
CA VAL A 86 -29.39 -37.82 25.80
C VAL A 86 -30.30 -36.63 26.07
N GLU A 87 -31.47 -36.62 25.44
CA GLU A 87 -32.59 -35.73 25.74
C GLU A 87 -33.31 -36.16 27.02
N SER A 88 -33.64 -35.22 27.90
CA SER A 88 -34.83 -35.32 28.75
C SER A 88 -35.30 -33.97 29.29
N SER A 89 -36.58 -33.71 29.06
CA SER A 89 -37.56 -32.77 29.61
C SER A 89 -37.32 -32.03 30.94
N VAL A 90 -37.47 -30.70 30.86
CA VAL A 90 -38.14 -29.71 31.75
C VAL A 90 -38.53 -30.12 33.18
N THR A 91 -38.03 -29.37 34.18
CA THR A 91 -38.83 -28.65 35.21
C THR A 91 -38.02 -27.54 35.89
N ASP A 92 -38.76 -26.49 36.26
CA ASP A 92 -38.42 -25.18 36.80
C ASP A 92 -37.79 -25.17 38.22
N MET A 93 -36.84 -24.26 38.48
CA MET A 93 -36.83 -23.28 39.59
C MET A 93 -35.43 -22.72 39.91
N GLY A 94 -35.33 -21.40 39.72
CA GLY A 94 -34.46 -20.40 40.35
C GLY A 94 -33.15 -20.78 41.06
N ALA A 95 -32.03 -20.32 40.48
CA ALA A 95 -30.88 -19.84 41.23
C ALA A 95 -30.17 -18.72 40.44
N LYS A 96 -29.98 -17.57 41.10
CA LYS A 96 -29.18 -16.44 40.60
C LYS A 96 -27.71 -16.85 40.57
N GLU A 97 -27.11 -16.90 39.39
CA GLU A 97 -25.66 -16.91 39.23
C GLU A 97 -25.22 -15.69 38.42
N GLU A 98 -24.28 -14.94 39.01
CA GLU A 98 -23.54 -13.85 38.39
C GLU A 98 -22.85 -14.36 37.12
N LYS A 99 -23.36 -13.94 35.96
CA LYS A 99 -22.72 -14.18 34.67
C LYS A 99 -21.48 -13.30 34.57
N ALA A 100 -20.30 -13.92 34.68
CA ALA A 100 -19.07 -13.37 34.16
C ALA A 100 -19.28 -13.03 32.67
N ASP A 101 -19.20 -11.75 32.36
CA ASP A 101 -19.37 -11.20 31.02
C ASP A 101 -18.15 -11.59 30.18
N SER A 102 -18.17 -12.77 29.56
CA SER A 102 -17.30 -13.06 28.44
C SER A 102 -17.80 -12.21 27.26
N ALA A 103 -17.37 -10.95 27.23
CA ALA A 103 -17.71 -10.01 26.18
C ALA A 103 -17.33 -10.64 24.84
N ALA A 104 -18.34 -11.10 24.09
CA ALA A 104 -18.17 -11.42 22.69
C ALA A 104 -17.55 -10.17 22.05
N LEU A 105 -16.39 -10.32 21.42
CA LEU A 105 -15.78 -9.24 20.63
C LEU A 105 -16.86 -8.72 19.69
N SER A 106 -17.26 -7.46 19.87
CA SER A 106 -18.24 -6.82 18.98
C SER A 106 -17.71 -6.86 17.56
N SER A 107 -18.64 -6.96 16.62
CA SER A 107 -18.33 -7.25 15.22
C SER A 107 -17.44 -6.16 14.62
N TYR A 108 -16.70 -6.50 13.56
CA TYR A 108 -15.90 -5.52 12.84
C TYR A 108 -16.75 -4.36 12.29
N ASP A 109 -17.98 -4.64 11.86
CA ASP A 109 -18.93 -3.62 11.42
C ASP A 109 -19.32 -2.66 12.55
N ASP A 110 -19.48 -3.14 13.79
CA ASP A 110 -19.73 -2.27 14.96
C ASP A 110 -18.58 -1.29 15.20
N ALA A 111 -17.33 -1.74 15.00
CA ALA A 111 -16.16 -0.88 15.13
C ALA A 111 -16.10 0.18 14.01
N MET A 112 -16.49 -0.18 12.77
CA MET A 112 -16.55 0.76 11.65
C MET A 112 -17.66 1.81 11.84
N ASP A 113 -18.81 1.41 12.35
CA ASP A 113 -19.90 2.33 12.67
C ASP A 113 -19.49 3.27 13.82
N ALA A 114 -18.83 2.76 14.86
CA ALA A 114 -18.24 3.56 15.93
C ALA A 114 -17.24 4.59 15.39
N LEU A 115 -16.29 4.19 14.53
CA LEU A 115 -15.35 5.11 13.88
C LEU A 115 -16.05 6.16 13.02
N SER A 116 -17.14 5.79 12.34
CA SER A 116 -17.92 6.71 11.52
C SER A 116 -18.55 7.84 12.37
N THR A 117 -18.87 7.57 13.63
CA THR A 117 -19.36 8.63 14.56
C THR A 117 -18.30 9.69 14.88
N LEU A 118 -17.01 9.35 14.77
CA LEU A 118 -15.89 10.27 15.03
C LEU A 118 -15.56 11.18 13.84
N ILE A 119 -16.22 10.98 12.69
CA ILE A 119 -16.08 11.87 11.53
C ILE A 119 -16.82 13.17 11.85
N SER A 120 -16.08 14.22 12.16
CA SER A 120 -16.65 15.54 12.37
C SER A 120 -17.40 15.97 11.10
N ARG A 121 -18.73 16.10 11.19
CA ARG A 121 -19.56 16.64 10.11
C ARG A 121 -19.19 18.11 9.91
N ARG A 122 -18.27 18.40 8.98
CA ARG A 122 -18.02 19.77 8.50
C ARG A 122 -19.21 20.24 7.66
N ARG A 123 -20.37 20.46 8.28
CA ARG A 123 -21.44 21.30 7.75
C ARG A 123 -22.11 22.03 8.91
N GLY A 124 -21.74 23.29 9.07
CA GLY A 124 -22.58 24.31 9.70
C GLY A 124 -22.44 24.55 11.20
N ASP A 125 -21.90 23.61 11.99
CA ASP A 125 -21.87 23.84 13.44
C ASP A 125 -20.58 24.57 13.87
N ARG A 126 -20.75 25.85 14.24
CA ARG A 126 -19.71 26.66 14.89
C ARG A 126 -19.58 26.18 16.34
N SER A 127 -19.01 25.00 16.56
CA SER A 127 -18.45 24.68 17.88
C SER A 127 -17.33 25.68 18.18
N PRO A 128 -17.16 26.16 19.42
CA PRO A 128 -16.14 27.14 19.75
C PRO A 128 -14.80 26.66 19.21
N THR A 129 -14.15 27.49 18.38
CA THR A 129 -12.89 27.18 17.73
C THR A 129 -11.83 26.98 18.80
N LEU A 130 -11.70 25.73 19.24
CA LEU A 130 -10.65 25.35 20.15
C LEU A 130 -9.31 25.66 19.49
N GLY A 131 -8.41 26.30 20.25
CA GLY A 131 -7.11 26.73 19.76
C GLY A 131 -6.34 25.57 19.16
N SER A 132 -5.52 25.85 18.15
CA SER A 132 -4.79 24.81 17.45
C SER A 132 -3.70 24.14 18.31
N ARG A 133 -3.21 24.84 19.36
CA ARG A 133 -2.33 24.33 20.42
C ARG A 133 -3.06 23.33 21.33
N ASP A 134 -4.31 23.62 21.65
CA ASP A 134 -5.18 22.77 22.47
C ASP A 134 -5.39 21.39 21.82
N LYS A 135 -5.30 21.28 20.48
CA LYS A 135 -5.43 20.00 19.76
C LYS A 135 -4.31 19.01 20.09
N LEU A 136 -3.06 19.47 20.21
CA LEU A 136 -1.95 18.59 20.59
C LEU A 136 -2.04 18.21 22.08
N GLU A 137 -2.44 19.16 22.92
CA GLU A 137 -2.65 18.95 24.36
C GLU A 137 -3.78 17.94 24.63
N GLN A 138 -4.81 17.93 23.78
CA GLN A 138 -5.83 16.88 23.77
C GLN A 138 -5.25 15.50 23.45
N VAL A 139 -4.42 15.38 22.40
CA VAL A 139 -3.78 14.09 22.07
C VAL A 139 -2.90 13.59 23.22
N VAL A 140 -2.16 14.49 23.87
CA VAL A 140 -1.39 14.15 25.09
C VAL A 140 -2.32 13.66 26.20
N SER A 141 -3.47 14.29 26.39
CA SER A 141 -4.48 13.87 27.38
C SER A 141 -5.03 12.48 27.07
N TYR A 142 -5.31 12.17 25.80
CA TYR A 142 -5.74 10.83 25.40
C TYR A 142 -4.65 9.78 25.64
N LEU A 143 -3.38 10.09 25.37
CA LEU A 143 -2.26 9.21 25.67
C LEU A 143 -2.12 8.94 27.18
N LYS A 144 -2.38 9.95 28.02
CA LYS A 144 -2.43 9.80 29.49
C LYS A 144 -3.55 8.88 29.93
N ILE A 145 -4.77 9.07 29.41
CA ILE A 145 -5.93 8.20 29.70
C ILE A 145 -5.62 6.75 29.34
N LEU A 146 -4.92 6.52 28.22
CA LEU A 146 -4.55 5.19 27.76
C LEU A 146 -3.30 4.60 28.45
N GLY A 147 -2.64 5.34 29.35
CA GLY A 147 -1.41 4.91 30.00
C GLY A 147 -0.25 4.68 29.03
N LEU A 148 -0.17 5.50 27.96
CA LEU A 148 0.81 5.37 26.89
C LEU A 148 1.92 6.42 26.94
N GLU A 149 1.79 7.48 27.74
CA GLU A 149 2.70 8.66 27.72
C GLU A 149 4.19 8.30 27.83
N ASP A 150 4.55 7.39 28.74
CA ASP A 150 5.95 6.97 28.87
C ASP A 150 6.35 5.91 27.83
N LYS A 151 5.44 5.00 27.48
CA LYS A 151 5.71 3.92 26.53
C LYS A 151 5.99 4.43 25.12
N ILE A 152 5.32 5.51 24.69
CA ILE A 152 5.60 6.11 23.37
C ILE A 152 6.98 6.75 23.29
N LYS A 153 7.58 7.15 24.42
CA LYS A 153 8.94 7.73 24.46
C LYS A 153 10.00 6.67 24.18
N GLU A 154 9.67 5.39 24.39
CA GLU A 154 10.56 4.25 24.13
C GLU A 154 10.52 3.81 22.66
N LEU A 155 9.50 4.21 21.90
CA LEU A 155 9.40 3.89 20.48
C LEU A 155 10.50 4.58 19.67
N LYS A 156 11.19 3.81 18.83
CA LYS A 156 12.20 4.32 17.89
C LYS A 156 11.53 4.77 16.61
N VAL A 157 11.07 6.02 16.60
CA VAL A 157 10.23 6.55 15.52
C VAL A 157 11.02 7.12 14.34
N ILE A 158 10.57 6.82 13.12
CA ILE A 158 10.86 7.59 11.90
C ILE A 158 9.61 8.42 11.58
N HIS A 159 9.72 9.75 11.57
CA HIS A 159 8.56 10.64 11.41
C HIS A 159 8.62 11.38 10.09
N VAL A 160 7.61 11.22 9.22
CA VAL A 160 7.67 11.70 7.83
C VAL A 160 6.49 12.62 7.50
N ALA A 161 6.80 13.85 7.09
CA ALA A 161 5.85 14.81 6.51
C ALA A 161 6.11 15.01 5.00
N GLY A 162 5.25 15.78 4.35
CA GLY A 162 5.39 16.13 2.93
C GLY A 162 4.04 16.47 2.31
N THR A 163 4.01 16.95 1.06
CA THR A 163 2.77 17.08 0.28
C THR A 163 2.56 15.83 -0.56
N LYS A 164 3.60 15.38 -1.28
CA LYS A 164 3.58 14.17 -2.10
C LYS A 164 4.71 13.23 -1.68
N GLY A 165 4.49 11.93 -1.85
CA GLY A 165 5.52 10.92 -1.58
C GLY A 165 5.66 10.46 -0.12
N LYS A 166 5.09 11.17 0.87
CA LYS A 166 5.20 10.80 2.30
C LYS A 166 4.83 9.33 2.59
N GLY A 167 3.67 8.87 2.11
CA GLY A 167 3.24 7.47 2.27
C GLY A 167 4.16 6.48 1.54
N SER A 168 4.62 6.80 0.32
CA SER A 168 5.60 5.96 -0.40
C SER A 168 6.92 5.86 0.34
N THR A 169 7.44 6.98 0.85
CA THR A 169 8.67 7.04 1.65
C THR A 169 8.53 6.19 2.92
N CYS A 170 7.40 6.28 3.62
CA CYS A 170 7.13 5.45 4.80
C CYS A 170 7.11 3.96 4.46
N VAL A 171 6.43 3.55 3.37
CA VAL A 171 6.39 2.16 2.92
C VAL A 171 7.78 1.65 2.51
N PHE A 172 8.59 2.48 1.85
CA PHE A 172 9.97 2.11 1.54
C PHE A 172 10.82 1.97 2.82
N CYS A 173 10.70 2.88 3.80
CA CYS A 173 11.41 2.77 5.08
C CYS A 173 11.04 1.47 5.82
N GLU A 174 9.74 1.19 5.91
CA GLU A 174 9.21 -0.04 6.51
C GLU A 174 9.81 -1.26 5.81
N ALA A 175 9.70 -1.35 4.49
CA ALA A 175 10.15 -2.50 3.74
C ALA A 175 11.67 -2.71 3.83
N ILE A 176 12.45 -1.62 3.81
CA ILE A 176 13.90 -1.66 4.03
C ILE A 176 14.23 -2.24 5.41
N LEU A 177 13.66 -1.67 6.48
CA LEU A 177 14.00 -2.06 7.85
C LEU A 177 13.50 -3.46 8.18
N ARG A 178 12.34 -3.88 7.65
CA ARG A 178 11.88 -5.26 7.73
C ARG A 178 12.82 -6.24 7.04
N ASN A 179 13.32 -5.89 5.84
CA ASN A 179 14.33 -6.70 5.15
C ASN A 179 15.71 -6.67 5.84
N CYS A 180 15.94 -5.73 6.76
CA CYS A 180 17.09 -5.73 7.65
C CYS A 180 16.86 -6.58 8.92
N GLY A 181 15.69 -7.23 9.07
CA GLY A 181 15.37 -8.13 10.18
C GLY A 181 14.72 -7.48 11.39
N PHE A 182 14.26 -6.23 11.29
CA PHE A 182 13.57 -5.54 12.38
C PHE A 182 12.06 -5.80 12.33
N ARG A 183 11.44 -5.82 13.51
CA ARG A 183 9.99 -5.81 13.64
C ARG A 183 9.46 -4.41 13.38
N THR A 184 8.63 -4.24 12.36
CA THR A 184 8.22 -2.91 11.89
C THR A 184 6.77 -2.62 12.23
N GLY A 185 6.49 -1.38 12.65
CA GLY A 185 5.16 -0.78 12.66
C GLY A 185 5.09 0.36 11.65
N LEU A 186 4.04 0.42 10.85
CA LEU A 186 3.81 1.48 9.87
C LEU A 186 2.42 2.09 10.06
N PHE A 187 2.37 3.41 10.27
CA PHE A 187 1.13 4.19 10.34
C PHE A 187 1.02 5.13 9.13
N THR A 188 0.02 4.92 8.28
CA THR A 188 -0.18 5.68 7.03
C THR A 188 -1.60 6.22 6.85
N SER A 189 -1.77 7.20 5.96
CA SER A 189 -3.06 7.81 5.67
C SER A 189 -3.21 8.39 4.26
N PRO A 190 -4.44 8.44 3.70
CA PRO A 190 -5.63 7.71 4.14
C PRO A 190 -5.58 6.21 3.79
N HIS A 191 -6.53 5.43 4.29
CA HIS A 191 -6.78 4.08 3.75
C HIS A 191 -7.50 4.15 2.41
N LEU A 192 -7.41 3.08 1.63
CA LEU A 192 -8.03 2.96 0.32
C LEU A 192 -9.31 2.11 0.35
N MET A 193 -9.28 0.93 0.99
CA MET A 193 -10.42 0.02 1.07
C MET A 193 -10.85 -0.28 2.50
N ASP A 194 -9.90 -0.52 3.41
CA ASP A 194 -10.11 -0.97 4.80
C ASP A 194 -9.27 -0.12 5.79
N VAL A 195 -9.82 0.25 6.94
CA VAL A 195 -9.12 1.09 7.92
C VAL A 195 -7.85 0.45 8.49
N ARG A 196 -7.76 -0.88 8.49
CA ARG A 196 -6.60 -1.64 8.93
C ARG A 196 -5.37 -1.39 8.06
N GLU A 197 -5.54 -0.95 6.81
CA GLU A 197 -4.42 -0.52 5.94
C GLU A 197 -3.58 0.61 6.56
N ARG A 198 -4.17 1.37 7.49
CA ARG A 198 -3.45 2.43 8.21
C ARG A 198 -2.47 1.88 9.22
N PHE A 199 -2.59 0.62 9.64
CA PHE A 199 -1.78 0.01 10.69
C PHE A 199 -1.17 -1.28 10.15
N ARG A 200 0.10 -1.24 9.77
CA ARG A 200 0.81 -2.45 9.34
C ARG A 200 1.84 -2.89 10.35
N ILE A 201 1.92 -4.21 10.55
CA ILE A 201 2.98 -4.88 11.30
C ILE A 201 3.69 -5.82 10.34
N ASP A 202 5.01 -5.68 10.25
CA ASP A 202 5.86 -6.50 9.39
C ASP A 202 5.39 -6.54 7.91
N GLY A 203 4.95 -5.40 7.40
CA GLY A 203 4.50 -5.22 6.01
C GLY A 203 3.08 -5.70 5.73
N LEU A 204 2.37 -6.25 6.71
CA LEU A 204 1.00 -6.73 6.59
C LEU A 204 0.03 -5.83 7.37
N ASP A 205 -1.16 -5.60 6.82
CA ASP A 205 -2.24 -4.94 7.55
C ASP A 205 -2.54 -5.72 8.85
N ILE A 206 -2.82 -5.00 9.95
CA ILE A 206 -3.16 -5.62 11.22
C ILE A 206 -4.35 -6.60 11.04
N SER A 207 -4.25 -7.78 11.65
CA SER A 207 -5.35 -8.75 11.65
C SER A 207 -6.60 -8.15 12.27
N GLU A 208 -7.77 -8.55 11.79
CA GLU A 208 -9.07 -8.09 12.33
C GLU A 208 -9.18 -8.29 13.84
N GLU A 209 -8.79 -9.46 14.34
CA GLU A 209 -8.81 -9.81 15.76
C GLU A 209 -8.01 -8.81 16.61
N LYS A 210 -6.73 -8.62 16.31
CA LYS A 210 -5.87 -7.65 16.99
C LYS A 210 -6.38 -6.22 16.87
N PHE A 211 -6.88 -5.85 15.69
CA PHE A 211 -7.48 -4.52 15.49
C PHE A 211 -8.65 -4.30 16.45
N LEU A 212 -9.61 -5.24 16.51
CA LEU A 212 -10.77 -5.14 17.37
C LEU A 212 -10.37 -5.13 18.84
N GLN A 213 -9.42 -5.97 19.25
CA GLN A 213 -8.90 -5.97 20.60
C GLN A 213 -8.41 -4.57 21.00
N TYR A 214 -7.45 -4.01 20.27
CA TYR A 214 -6.88 -2.71 20.62
C TYR A 214 -7.86 -1.55 20.44
N PHE A 215 -8.71 -1.63 19.42
CA PHE A 215 -9.76 -0.65 19.16
C PHE A 215 -10.71 -0.55 20.37
N TRP A 216 -11.26 -1.67 20.83
CA TRP A 216 -12.23 -1.66 21.93
C TRP A 216 -11.60 -1.35 23.28
N GLU A 217 -10.35 -1.76 23.52
CA GLU A 217 -9.58 -1.31 24.68
C GLU A 217 -9.46 0.24 24.71
N CYS A 218 -9.04 0.85 23.60
CA CYS A 218 -8.93 2.31 23.52
C CYS A 218 -10.29 2.99 23.60
N TRP A 219 -11.28 2.48 22.87
CA TRP A 219 -12.62 3.06 22.79
C TRP A 219 -13.31 3.12 24.15
N LYS A 220 -13.30 2.03 24.92
CA LYS A 220 -13.94 1.96 26.24
C LYS A 220 -13.32 2.97 27.21
N LEU A 221 -11.99 2.96 27.35
CA LEU A 221 -11.28 3.87 28.26
C LEU A 221 -11.50 5.35 27.91
N LEU A 222 -11.43 5.69 26.62
CA LEU A 222 -11.65 7.07 26.17
C LEU A 222 -13.12 7.49 26.35
N LYS A 223 -14.08 6.59 26.11
CA LYS A 223 -15.50 6.88 26.26
C LYS A 223 -15.91 7.04 27.72
N GLU A 224 -15.36 6.22 28.63
CA GLU A 224 -15.59 6.36 30.07
C GLU A 224 -15.11 7.72 30.57
N LYS A 225 -13.91 8.15 30.15
CA LYS A 225 -13.36 9.48 30.46
C LYS A 225 -14.00 10.61 29.68
N ALA A 226 -14.78 10.31 28.65
CA ALA A 226 -15.44 11.33 27.87
C ALA A 226 -16.54 12.08 28.66
N VAL A 227 -17.02 11.47 29.75
CA VAL A 227 -18.04 12.04 30.64
C VAL A 227 -17.42 13.02 31.65
N ASP A 228 -16.11 12.93 31.90
CA ASP A 228 -15.35 13.77 32.85
C ASP A 228 -14.89 15.12 32.23
N GLY A 229 -15.51 15.56 31.13
CA GLY A 229 -15.23 16.84 30.45
C GLY A 229 -14.19 16.79 29.32
N VAL A 230 -13.56 15.63 29.08
CA VAL A 230 -12.77 15.38 27.87
C VAL A 230 -13.71 14.88 26.78
N THR A 231 -13.66 15.32 25.52
CA THR A 231 -14.56 14.76 24.48
C THR A 231 -13.92 13.58 23.77
N MET A 232 -14.73 12.71 23.14
CA MET A 232 -14.21 11.64 22.28
C MET A 232 -13.33 12.25 21.17
N PRO A 233 -12.13 11.69 20.91
CA PRO A 233 -11.23 12.22 19.90
C PRO A 233 -11.86 12.16 18.50
N PRO A 234 -11.71 13.21 17.67
CA PRO A 234 -11.99 13.15 16.25
C PRO A 234 -11.23 11.99 15.58
N LEU A 235 -11.78 11.48 14.47
CA LEU A 235 -11.32 10.25 13.83
C LEU A 235 -9.79 10.12 13.71
N PHE A 236 -9.10 11.14 13.18
CA PHE A 236 -7.66 11.06 12.98
C PHE A 236 -6.85 11.04 14.29
N GLN A 237 -7.29 11.77 15.32
CA GLN A 237 -6.67 11.72 16.64
C GLN A 237 -6.84 10.34 17.28
N PHE A 238 -8.05 9.76 17.18
CA PHE A 238 -8.33 8.41 17.67
C PHE A 238 -7.44 7.37 16.97
N LEU A 239 -7.38 7.40 15.64
CA LEU A 239 -6.54 6.48 14.86
C LEU A 239 -5.04 6.66 15.20
N THR A 240 -4.60 7.89 15.48
CA THR A 240 -3.21 8.15 15.88
C THR A 240 -2.88 7.51 17.24
N VAL A 241 -3.72 7.69 18.26
CA VAL A 241 -3.48 7.07 19.58
C VAL A 241 -3.63 5.55 19.53
N LEU A 242 -4.52 5.03 18.66
CA LEU A 242 -4.63 3.61 18.38
C LEU A 242 -3.36 3.05 17.72
N ALA A 243 -2.72 3.78 16.80
CA ALA A 243 -1.45 3.37 16.20
C ALA A 243 -0.36 3.19 17.26
N PHE A 244 -0.24 4.16 18.17
CA PHE A 244 0.72 4.07 19.28
C PHE A 244 0.42 2.90 20.22
N LYS A 245 -0.86 2.68 20.57
CA LYS A 245 -1.29 1.52 21.35
C LYS A 245 -0.83 0.21 20.67
N ILE A 246 -1.13 0.06 19.38
CA ILE A 246 -0.77 -1.12 18.59
C ILE A 246 0.74 -1.32 18.62
N PHE A 247 1.54 -0.31 18.26
CA PHE A 247 2.99 -0.46 18.13
C PHE A 247 3.71 -0.73 19.46
N VAL A 248 3.22 -0.13 20.56
CA VAL A 248 3.71 -0.44 21.91
C VAL A 248 3.36 -1.87 22.31
N CYS A 249 2.11 -2.30 22.14
CA CYS A 249 1.66 -3.64 22.52
C CYS A 249 2.30 -4.73 21.66
N GLU A 250 2.45 -4.46 20.37
CA GLU A 250 3.15 -5.31 19.41
C GLU A 250 4.67 -5.14 19.47
N LYS A 251 5.23 -4.38 20.43
CA LYS A 251 6.68 -4.29 20.69
C LYS A 251 7.52 -4.15 19.41
N VAL A 252 7.13 -3.23 18.54
CA VAL A 252 7.86 -3.01 17.28
C VAL A 252 9.24 -2.41 17.57
N ASP A 253 10.25 -2.81 16.81
CA ASP A 253 11.59 -2.26 16.93
C ASP A 253 11.65 -0.85 16.35
N VAL A 254 10.88 -0.59 15.28
CA VAL A 254 10.76 0.70 14.60
C VAL A 254 9.29 1.02 14.33
N ALA A 255 8.92 2.27 14.60
CA ALA A 255 7.62 2.81 14.21
C ALA A 255 7.81 3.88 13.12
N VAL A 256 7.36 3.61 11.90
CA VAL A 256 7.38 4.55 10.79
C VAL A 256 6.03 5.25 10.73
N ILE A 257 6.03 6.56 10.97
CA ILE A 257 4.82 7.35 11.19
C ILE A 257 4.70 8.40 10.09
N GLU A 258 3.65 8.28 9.26
CA GLU A 258 3.25 9.31 8.31
C GLU A 258 2.43 10.40 9.02
N VAL A 259 2.79 11.66 8.81
CA VAL A 259 1.99 12.81 9.23
C VAL A 259 0.68 12.87 8.44
N GLY A 260 -0.45 13.14 9.12
CA GLY A 260 -1.74 13.28 8.47
C GLY A 260 -1.85 14.55 7.63
N LEU A 261 -1.80 15.71 8.28
CA LEU A 261 -1.92 17.02 7.65
C LEU A 261 -0.95 18.04 8.26
N GLY A 262 -0.20 18.74 7.39
CA GLY A 262 0.78 19.73 7.84
C GLY A 262 1.98 19.06 8.49
N GLY A 263 2.07 19.14 9.82
CA GLY A 263 3.20 18.64 10.61
C GLY A 263 3.19 19.22 12.02
N LYS A 264 3.41 20.53 12.14
CA LYS A 264 3.52 21.30 13.39
C LYS A 264 2.41 21.00 14.39
N LEU A 265 1.18 20.90 13.91
CA LEU A 265 -0.03 20.73 14.72
C LEU A 265 -0.77 19.42 14.40
N ASP A 266 -0.10 18.51 13.70
CA ASP A 266 -0.64 17.20 13.39
C ASP A 266 -0.67 16.32 14.64
N SER A 267 -1.67 15.45 14.76
CA SER A 267 -1.83 14.57 15.93
C SER A 267 -0.62 13.67 16.18
N THR A 268 0.14 13.33 15.13
CA THR A 268 1.37 12.54 15.27
C THR A 268 2.52 13.33 15.91
N ASN A 269 2.48 14.67 15.91
CA ASN A 269 3.57 15.52 16.40
C ASN A 269 3.67 15.62 17.94
N VAL A 270 2.90 14.78 18.66
CA VAL A 270 3.14 14.46 20.08
C VAL A 270 4.45 13.70 20.30
N ILE A 271 5.02 13.10 19.25
CA ILE A 271 6.35 12.48 19.27
C ILE A 271 7.40 13.56 19.57
N GLN A 272 8.05 13.44 20.73
CA GLN A 272 9.02 14.45 21.20
C GLN A 272 10.44 14.19 20.67
N LYS A 273 10.85 12.93 20.57
CA LYS A 273 12.21 12.51 20.22
C LYS A 273 12.20 11.38 19.18
N PRO A 274 11.80 11.66 17.93
CA PRO A 274 11.98 10.68 16.87
C PRO A 274 13.48 10.42 16.67
N VAL A 275 13.82 9.26 16.13
CA VAL A 275 15.21 8.93 15.79
C VAL A 275 15.68 9.79 14.62
N VAL A 276 14.79 10.03 13.66
CA VAL A 276 15.05 10.83 12.45
C VAL A 276 13.73 11.35 11.87
N CYS A 277 13.75 12.55 11.29
CA CYS A 277 12.61 13.14 10.58
C CYS A 277 12.84 13.17 9.06
N GLY A 278 11.76 13.08 8.28
CA GLY A 278 11.80 13.18 6.82
C GLY A 278 10.77 14.17 6.27
N ILE A 279 11.17 15.01 5.32
CA ILE A 279 10.26 15.88 4.55
C ILE A 279 10.29 15.42 3.09
N ALA A 280 9.23 14.76 2.64
CA ALA A 280 9.05 14.43 1.23
C ALA A 280 8.72 15.69 0.41
N SER A 281 8.50 15.54 -0.90
CA SER A 281 8.28 16.66 -1.82
C SER A 281 7.14 17.58 -1.34
N LEU A 282 7.42 18.89 -1.35
CA LEU A 282 6.50 19.96 -1.00
C LEU A 282 5.84 20.54 -2.25
N GLY A 283 4.59 20.95 -2.08
CA GLY A 283 3.79 21.55 -3.12
C GLY A 283 2.48 22.08 -2.55
N MET A 284 1.77 22.85 -3.37
CA MET A 284 0.52 23.50 -2.99
C MET A 284 -0.58 22.45 -2.78
N ASP A 285 -1.02 22.29 -1.53
CA ASP A 285 -2.18 21.47 -1.17
C ASP A 285 -2.74 21.94 0.17
N HIS A 286 -4.03 21.72 0.41
CA HIS A 286 -4.72 22.11 1.65
C HIS A 286 -4.53 23.58 2.07
N MET A 287 -4.57 24.50 1.10
CA MET A 287 -4.29 25.93 1.34
C MET A 287 -5.22 26.58 2.38
N ASP A 288 -6.47 26.13 2.46
CA ASP A 288 -7.45 26.61 3.47
C ASP A 288 -7.02 26.35 4.91
N ILE A 289 -6.05 25.45 5.14
CA ILE A 289 -5.59 25.03 6.47
C ILE A 289 -4.11 25.36 6.68
N LEU A 290 -3.28 25.24 5.64
CA LEU A 290 -1.83 25.33 5.74
C LEU A 290 -1.27 26.68 5.28
N GLY A 291 -2.10 27.56 4.72
CA GLY A 291 -1.68 28.84 4.15
C GLY A 291 -1.68 28.83 2.62
N HIS A 292 -1.54 30.02 2.04
CA HIS A 292 -1.69 30.25 0.60
C HIS A 292 -0.34 30.33 -0.14
N THR A 293 0.78 30.21 0.57
CA THR A 293 2.14 30.21 0.01
C THR A 293 2.84 28.88 0.23
N LEU A 294 3.89 28.61 -0.55
CA LEU A 294 4.68 27.40 -0.36
C LEU A 294 5.51 27.50 0.92
N ALA A 295 5.92 28.71 1.31
CA ALA A 295 6.57 29.01 2.59
C ALA A 295 5.69 28.63 3.78
N ASP A 296 4.39 28.99 3.78
CA ASP A 296 3.46 28.62 4.86
C ASP A 296 3.35 27.10 5.00
N ILE A 297 3.21 26.41 3.87
CA ILE A 297 3.12 24.95 3.80
C ILE A 297 4.42 24.30 4.31
N ALA A 298 5.58 24.84 3.91
CA ALA A 298 6.88 24.38 4.37
C ALA A 298 7.05 24.59 5.88
N PHE A 299 6.64 25.75 6.41
CA PHE A 299 6.70 26.04 7.85
C PHE A 299 5.85 25.06 8.66
N HIS A 300 4.63 24.78 8.20
CA HIS A 300 3.79 23.77 8.83
C HIS A 300 4.43 22.38 8.83
N LYS A 301 5.09 21.97 7.73
CA LYS A 301 5.70 20.65 7.61
C LYS A 301 7.02 20.54 8.38
N ALA A 302 7.83 21.58 8.37
CA ALA A 302 9.05 21.71 9.16
C ALA A 302 8.80 21.62 10.66
N GLY A 303 7.56 21.85 11.12
CA GLY A 303 7.19 21.72 12.52
C GLY A 303 7.31 20.31 13.12
N ILE A 304 7.62 19.27 12.33
CA ILE A 304 8.04 17.97 12.87
C ILE A 304 9.53 17.90 13.24
N PHE A 305 10.33 18.88 12.83
CA PHE A 305 11.73 18.99 13.24
C PHE A 305 11.80 19.15 14.76
N LYS A 306 12.76 18.42 15.35
CA LYS A 306 13.00 18.44 16.80
C LYS A 306 14.46 18.82 17.04
N PRO A 307 14.77 19.58 18.10
CA PRO A 307 16.12 20.06 18.33
C PRO A 307 17.16 18.94 18.29
N GLN A 308 18.24 19.15 17.51
CA GLN A 308 19.37 18.22 17.36
C GLN A 308 19.03 16.82 16.80
N ILE A 309 17.79 16.58 16.37
CA ILE A 309 17.40 15.34 15.68
C ILE A 309 17.65 15.55 14.18
N PRO A 310 18.38 14.64 13.50
CA PRO A 310 18.66 14.77 12.08
C PRO A 310 17.38 14.70 11.26
N ALA A 311 17.40 15.43 10.15
CA ALA A 311 16.33 15.44 9.20
C ALA A 311 16.85 15.30 7.77
N PHE A 312 16.04 14.65 6.94
CA PHE A 312 16.33 14.52 5.51
C PHE A 312 15.18 15.11 4.71
N THR A 313 15.51 15.82 3.64
CA THR A 313 14.54 16.30 2.66
C THR A 313 14.98 15.93 1.26
N VAL A 314 14.14 16.18 0.28
CA VAL A 314 14.44 16.04 -1.15
C VAL A 314 14.58 17.44 -1.76
N PRO A 315 15.11 17.61 -2.99
CA PRO A 315 15.11 18.91 -3.64
C PRO A 315 13.72 19.54 -3.63
N GLN A 316 13.64 20.79 -3.16
CA GLN A 316 12.41 21.58 -3.09
C GLN A 316 12.54 22.82 -3.98
N LEU A 317 11.42 23.50 -4.20
CA LEU A 317 11.46 24.88 -4.71
C LEU A 317 12.12 25.79 -3.66
N SER A 318 12.79 26.84 -4.12
CA SER A 318 13.60 27.73 -3.26
C SER A 318 12.83 28.26 -2.05
N GLU A 319 11.61 28.77 -2.28
CA GLU A 319 10.71 29.28 -1.23
C GLU A 319 10.47 28.26 -0.10
N ALA A 320 10.28 26.98 -0.46
CA ALA A 320 10.13 25.91 0.53
C ALA A 320 11.45 25.57 1.20
N MET A 321 12.54 25.49 0.42
CA MET A 321 13.85 25.08 0.91
C MET A 321 14.40 26.07 1.94
N GLU A 322 14.26 27.37 1.70
CA GLU A 322 14.68 28.45 2.60
C GLU A 322 14.03 28.28 3.99
N VAL A 323 12.72 28.01 4.04
CA VAL A 323 12.01 27.77 5.31
C VAL A 323 12.49 26.51 6.02
N LEU A 324 12.77 25.43 5.27
CA LEU A 324 13.31 24.20 5.85
C LEU A 324 14.70 24.44 6.46
N GLU A 325 15.59 25.13 5.76
CA GLU A 325 16.94 25.48 6.22
C GLU A 325 16.91 26.41 7.42
N GLU A 326 16.10 27.47 7.38
CA GLU A 326 15.94 28.40 8.48
C GLU A 326 15.42 27.68 9.74
N THR A 327 14.37 26.87 9.58
CA THR A 327 13.81 26.09 10.70
C THR A 327 14.85 25.11 11.25
N ALA A 328 15.60 24.43 10.37
CA ALA A 328 16.64 23.49 10.79
C ALA A 328 17.78 24.20 11.54
N ASN A 329 18.24 25.35 11.05
CA ASN A 329 19.27 26.17 11.70
C ASN A 329 18.83 26.63 13.09
N ASN A 330 17.60 27.15 13.20
CA ASN A 330 17.02 27.61 14.46
C ASN A 330 16.93 26.48 15.51
N LEU A 331 16.63 25.25 15.07
CA LEU A 331 16.54 24.07 15.94
C LEU A 331 17.85 23.28 16.06
N LYS A 332 18.92 23.71 15.39
CA LYS A 332 20.20 22.98 15.28
C LYS A 332 20.01 21.54 14.79
N VAL A 333 19.12 21.36 13.81
CA VAL A 333 18.82 20.10 13.14
C VAL A 333 19.85 19.88 12.03
N PRO A 334 20.59 18.76 12.03
CA PRO A 334 21.39 18.36 10.88
C PRO A 334 20.45 18.01 9.72
N LEU A 335 20.22 18.96 8.81
CA LEU A 335 19.38 18.78 7.63
C LEU A 335 20.24 18.43 6.42
N GLU A 336 19.88 17.35 5.72
CA GLU A 336 20.52 16.95 4.46
C GLU A 336 19.50 16.85 3.32
N VAL A 337 19.87 17.35 2.14
CA VAL A 337 19.06 17.26 0.91
C VAL A 337 19.51 16.04 0.11
N ILE A 338 18.59 15.10 -0.09
CA ILE A 338 18.87 13.81 -0.72
C ILE A 338 18.47 13.84 -2.19
N ALA A 339 19.46 13.58 -3.06
CA ALA A 339 19.24 13.41 -4.49
C ALA A 339 18.34 12.18 -4.78
N PRO A 340 17.60 12.18 -5.91
CA PRO A 340 16.86 11.02 -6.35
C PRO A 340 17.75 9.78 -6.43
N LEU A 341 17.18 8.62 -6.11
CA LEU A 341 17.93 7.36 -6.17
C LEU A 341 18.37 7.06 -7.61
N ASP A 342 19.67 6.88 -7.81
CA ASP A 342 20.20 6.46 -9.11
C ASP A 342 19.87 4.98 -9.35
N PHE A 343 19.05 4.72 -10.37
CA PHE A 343 18.65 3.36 -10.76
C PHE A 343 19.84 2.45 -11.06
N LYS A 344 20.99 3.00 -11.50
CA LYS A 344 22.21 2.22 -11.73
C LYS A 344 22.74 1.57 -10.45
N LYS A 345 22.52 2.21 -9.30
CA LYS A 345 22.93 1.68 -7.98
C LYS A 345 22.05 0.53 -7.49
N LEU A 346 20.92 0.27 -8.14
CA LEU A 346 20.04 -0.86 -7.80
C LEU A 346 20.47 -2.19 -8.45
N GLY A 347 21.51 -2.21 -9.28
CA GLY A 347 22.01 -3.45 -9.88
C GLY A 347 20.96 -4.18 -10.74
N GLY A 348 20.08 -3.43 -11.41
CA GLY A 348 18.99 -3.98 -12.22
C GLY A 348 17.70 -4.31 -11.44
N ILE A 349 17.67 -4.08 -10.13
CA ILE A 349 16.46 -4.25 -9.31
C ILE A 349 15.48 -3.09 -9.58
N THR A 350 14.23 -3.44 -9.87
CA THR A 350 13.13 -2.48 -9.99
C THR A 350 12.53 -2.17 -8.63
N LEU A 351 12.13 -0.91 -8.41
CA LEU A 351 11.37 -0.54 -7.22
C LEU A 351 10.01 -1.26 -7.20
N GLY A 352 9.53 -1.62 -6.02
CA GLY A 352 8.20 -2.21 -5.82
C GLY A 352 7.06 -1.24 -6.10
N LEU A 353 7.33 0.07 -6.09
CA LEU A 353 6.40 1.12 -6.50
C LEU A 353 6.85 1.71 -7.84
N SER A 354 5.93 1.80 -8.80
CA SER A 354 6.21 2.31 -10.15
C SER A 354 6.13 3.83 -10.24
N GLY A 355 6.81 4.38 -11.26
CA GLY A 355 6.83 5.81 -11.60
C GLY A 355 8.10 6.53 -11.16
N ASP A 356 8.60 7.44 -11.99
CA ASP A 356 9.92 8.08 -11.81
C ASP A 356 10.03 8.86 -10.49
N HIS A 357 8.93 9.47 -10.05
CA HIS A 357 8.85 10.19 -8.78
C HIS A 357 9.12 9.28 -7.56
N GLN A 358 8.99 7.96 -7.69
CA GLN A 358 9.33 7.02 -6.62
C GLN A 358 10.83 6.91 -6.38
N LEU A 359 11.70 7.28 -7.35
CA LEU A 359 13.16 7.33 -7.12
C LEU A 359 13.51 8.40 -6.08
N VAL A 360 12.78 9.52 -6.07
CA VAL A 360 12.91 10.58 -5.06
C VAL A 360 12.50 10.05 -3.68
N ASN A 361 11.34 9.39 -3.61
CA ASN A 361 10.83 8.82 -2.35
C ASN A 361 11.73 7.70 -1.82
N ALA A 362 12.24 6.85 -2.69
CA ALA A 362 13.16 5.76 -2.37
C ALA A 362 14.51 6.30 -1.86
N GLY A 363 15.05 7.35 -2.51
CA GLY A 363 16.28 8.02 -2.05
C GLY A 363 16.12 8.55 -0.62
N LEU A 364 15.03 9.27 -0.35
CA LEU A 364 14.71 9.74 1.00
C LEU A 364 14.58 8.58 2.00
N ALA A 365 13.89 7.50 1.63
CA ALA A 365 13.71 6.34 2.49
C ALA A 365 15.01 5.61 2.82
N VAL A 366 15.94 5.52 1.87
CA VAL A 366 17.28 4.95 2.07
C VAL A 366 18.04 5.76 3.12
N SER A 367 18.06 7.09 3.01
CA SER A 367 18.77 7.94 3.98
C SER A 367 18.13 7.90 5.37
N LEU A 368 16.80 7.91 5.45
CA LEU A 368 16.08 7.76 6.73
C LEU A 368 16.40 6.42 7.40
N SER A 369 16.34 5.32 6.64
CA SER A 369 16.61 3.97 7.16
C SER A 369 18.05 3.81 7.60
N ARG A 370 19.01 4.33 6.81
CA ARG A 370 20.44 4.36 7.17
C ARG A 370 20.67 5.13 8.47
N CYS A 371 20.14 6.35 8.58
CA CYS A 371 20.29 7.16 9.79
C CYS A 371 19.69 6.48 11.02
N TRP A 372 18.51 5.86 10.86
CA TRP A 372 17.87 5.11 11.94
C TRP A 372 18.76 3.94 12.41
N LEU A 373 19.33 3.16 11.49
CA LEU A 373 20.24 2.06 11.82
C LEU A 373 21.51 2.55 12.52
N GLN A 374 22.09 3.65 12.07
CA GLN A 374 23.28 4.25 12.70
C GLN A 374 22.99 4.71 14.13
N ARG A 375 21.92 5.49 14.32
CA ARG A 375 21.54 6.03 15.64
C ARG A 375 21.05 4.97 16.63
N THR A 376 20.66 3.80 16.14
CA THR A 376 20.23 2.67 16.98
C THR A 376 21.32 1.61 17.19
N GLY A 377 22.54 1.83 16.67
CA GLY A 377 23.68 0.91 16.83
C GLY A 377 23.54 -0.38 16.02
N ASN A 378 22.83 -0.33 14.90
CA ASN A 378 22.49 -1.48 14.07
C ASN A 378 23.07 -1.42 12.64
N TRP A 379 23.74 -0.32 12.27
CA TRP A 379 24.32 -0.15 10.94
C TRP A 379 25.41 -1.19 10.65
N ASP A 380 26.40 -1.32 11.53
CA ASP A 380 27.56 -2.20 11.33
C ASP A 380 27.17 -3.69 11.26
N LYS A 381 26.04 -4.07 11.89
CA LYS A 381 25.52 -5.44 11.87
C LYS A 381 25.13 -5.90 10.46
N LEU A 382 24.85 -4.98 9.54
CA LEU A 382 24.51 -5.30 8.15
C LEU A 382 25.72 -5.70 7.31
N PHE A 383 26.94 -5.34 7.74
CA PHE A 383 28.16 -5.49 6.96
C PHE A 383 29.11 -6.58 7.49
N LEU A 384 28.69 -7.34 8.51
CA LEU A 384 29.48 -8.44 9.12
C LEU A 384 29.95 -9.50 8.11
N ASN A 385 29.40 -9.52 6.89
CA ASN A 385 29.75 -10.44 5.81
C ASN A 385 30.59 -9.82 4.65
N GLY A 386 31.22 -8.65 4.87
CA GLY A 386 32.28 -8.15 3.97
C GLY A 386 31.82 -7.37 2.72
N SER A 387 30.66 -6.71 2.74
CA SER A 387 30.25 -5.81 1.66
C SER A 387 30.85 -4.40 1.81
N ASN A 388 31.25 -3.78 0.71
CA ASN A 388 31.76 -2.41 0.67
C ASN A 388 30.73 -1.40 1.22
N GLU A 389 31.20 -0.44 2.00
CA GLU A 389 30.39 0.59 2.69
C GLU A 389 29.75 1.62 1.74
N THR A 390 30.25 1.70 0.51
CA THR A 390 29.86 2.70 -0.49
C THR A 390 28.58 2.38 -1.26
N ASP A 391 28.13 1.12 -1.24
CA ASP A 391 26.97 0.66 -2.00
C ASP A 391 25.69 0.57 -1.14
N ILE A 392 24.54 0.53 -1.81
CA ILE A 392 23.26 0.29 -1.12
C ILE A 392 23.27 -1.16 -0.61
N PRO A 393 23.02 -1.40 0.69
CA PRO A 393 23.00 -2.77 1.21
C PRO A 393 22.00 -3.67 0.48
N VAL A 394 22.34 -4.96 0.33
CA VAL A 394 21.45 -5.93 -0.36
C VAL A 394 20.06 -5.97 0.30
N ALA A 395 19.98 -5.87 1.63
CA ALA A 395 18.72 -5.79 2.37
C ALA A 395 17.88 -4.56 1.97
N PHE A 396 18.53 -3.42 1.72
CA PHE A 396 17.85 -2.22 1.26
C PHE A 396 17.29 -2.42 -0.15
N CYS A 397 18.08 -2.98 -1.06
CA CYS A 397 17.61 -3.27 -2.42
C CYS A 397 16.41 -4.22 -2.42
N ARG A 398 16.42 -5.26 -1.57
CA ARG A 398 15.26 -6.17 -1.38
C ARG A 398 14.06 -5.43 -0.80
N GLY A 399 14.26 -4.57 0.19
CA GLY A 399 13.19 -3.73 0.74
C GLY A 399 12.56 -2.81 -0.29
N LEU A 400 13.38 -2.11 -1.06
CA LEU A 400 12.94 -1.25 -2.16
C LEU A 400 12.14 -2.02 -3.22
N ALA A 401 12.54 -3.24 -3.56
CA ALA A 401 11.85 -4.09 -4.52
C ALA A 401 10.52 -4.67 -4.02
N THR A 402 10.40 -4.90 -2.70
CA THR A 402 9.24 -5.57 -2.09
C THR A 402 8.22 -4.62 -1.50
N ALA A 403 8.50 -3.31 -1.48
CA ALA A 403 7.58 -2.26 -1.06
C ALA A 403 6.26 -2.30 -1.86
N ARG A 404 5.12 -2.26 -1.16
CA ARG A 404 3.78 -2.30 -1.77
C ARG A 404 2.85 -1.27 -1.15
N LEU A 405 2.20 -0.49 -2.02
CA LEU A 405 1.20 0.50 -1.64
C LEU A 405 0.10 0.54 -2.71
N HIS A 406 -1.12 0.16 -2.33
CA HIS A 406 -2.26 0.10 -3.25
C HIS A 406 -2.65 1.49 -3.75
N GLY A 407 -3.20 1.54 -4.97
CA GLY A 407 -3.68 2.78 -5.61
C GLY A 407 -2.59 3.81 -5.95
N ARG A 408 -1.34 3.35 -6.12
CA ARG A 408 -0.19 4.15 -6.55
C ARG A 408 0.48 3.44 -7.72
N ALA A 409 0.29 3.96 -8.93
CA ALA A 409 0.87 3.40 -10.14
C ALA A 409 0.72 1.85 -10.20
N GLN A 410 -0.47 1.35 -9.83
CA GLN A 410 -0.73 -0.07 -9.66
C GLN A 410 -1.38 -0.63 -10.92
N VAL A 411 -0.85 -1.73 -11.45
CA VAL A 411 -1.44 -2.45 -12.58
C VAL A 411 -2.16 -3.69 -12.07
N VAL A 412 -3.42 -3.87 -12.48
CA VAL A 412 -4.25 -5.02 -12.12
C VAL A 412 -4.81 -5.66 -13.38
N HIS A 413 -4.48 -6.92 -13.60
CA HIS A 413 -5.09 -7.74 -14.64
C HIS A 413 -6.38 -8.36 -14.11
N ASP A 414 -7.50 -8.05 -14.76
CA ASP A 414 -8.80 -8.63 -14.44
C ASP A 414 -8.95 -9.95 -15.18
N LEU A 415 -8.40 -11.01 -14.56
CA LEU A 415 -8.46 -12.37 -15.07
C LEU A 415 -9.84 -12.93 -14.74
N VAL A 416 -10.83 -12.64 -15.57
CA VAL A 416 -12.16 -13.26 -15.45
C VAL A 416 -11.98 -14.75 -15.74
N SER A 417 -12.06 -15.58 -14.70
CA SER A 417 -11.89 -17.03 -14.76
C SER A 417 -13.13 -17.70 -15.37
N ASP A 418 -13.35 -17.53 -16.67
CA ASP A 418 -14.23 -18.41 -17.43
C ASP A 418 -13.36 -19.34 -18.28
N GLN A 419 -13.70 -20.63 -18.28
CA GLN A 419 -12.95 -21.76 -18.84
C GLN A 419 -12.85 -21.76 -20.39
N HIS A 420 -12.95 -20.59 -21.04
CA HIS A 420 -12.83 -20.43 -22.48
C HIS A 420 -11.64 -19.53 -22.82
N ASP A 421 -10.65 -20.13 -23.49
CA ASP A 421 -9.35 -19.58 -23.90
C ASP A 421 -9.39 -18.39 -24.90
N SER A 422 -10.55 -17.78 -25.10
CA SER A 422 -10.78 -16.78 -26.16
C SER A 422 -11.43 -15.49 -25.67
N SER A 423 -11.17 -15.04 -24.44
CA SER A 423 -11.57 -13.70 -24.01
C SER A 423 -10.48 -12.66 -24.31
N GLY A 424 -10.86 -11.41 -24.57
CA GLY A 424 -9.89 -10.33 -24.72
C GLY A 424 -9.21 -9.98 -23.38
N ASP A 425 -8.27 -9.03 -23.40
CA ASP A 425 -7.55 -8.64 -22.19
C ASP A 425 -8.19 -7.39 -21.55
N LEU A 426 -8.46 -7.44 -20.24
CA LEU A 426 -8.88 -6.27 -19.44
C LEU A 426 -7.82 -5.94 -18.38
N ILE A 427 -7.22 -4.75 -18.50
CA ILE A 427 -6.15 -4.29 -17.61
C ILE A 427 -6.55 -2.94 -17.00
N PHE A 428 -6.52 -2.87 -15.68
CA PHE A 428 -6.74 -1.64 -14.93
C PHE A 428 -5.41 -1.04 -14.48
N TYR A 429 -5.21 0.24 -14.78
CA TYR A 429 -4.10 1.06 -14.32
C TYR A 429 -4.66 2.01 -13.27
N LEU A 430 -4.24 1.85 -12.02
CA LEU A 430 -4.86 2.46 -10.86
C LEU A 430 -3.91 3.45 -10.21
N ASP A 431 -4.30 4.74 -10.17
CA ASP A 431 -3.53 5.75 -9.48
C ASP A 431 -4.42 6.83 -8.86
N GLY A 432 -4.23 7.10 -7.57
CA GLY A 432 -5.02 8.07 -6.82
C GLY A 432 -4.68 9.55 -7.04
N ALA A 433 -4.06 9.92 -8.16
CA ALA A 433 -3.72 11.30 -8.49
C ALA A 433 -4.94 12.22 -8.44
N HIS A 434 -4.74 13.40 -7.84
CA HIS A 434 -5.81 14.39 -7.60
C HIS A 434 -5.27 15.83 -7.46
N SER A 435 -4.03 16.09 -7.91
CA SER A 435 -3.46 17.42 -8.11
C SER A 435 -2.83 17.50 -9.49
N PRO A 436 -2.58 18.71 -10.05
CA PRO A 436 -2.00 18.85 -11.38
C PRO A 436 -0.65 18.13 -11.55
N GLU A 437 0.22 18.22 -10.55
CA GLU A 437 1.54 17.57 -10.53
C GLU A 437 1.39 16.05 -10.43
N SER A 438 0.42 15.58 -9.64
CA SER A 438 0.13 14.15 -9.51
C SER A 438 -0.46 13.59 -10.81
N MET A 439 -1.31 14.36 -11.51
CA MET A 439 -1.87 13.99 -12.81
C MET A 439 -0.80 13.85 -13.89
N GLU A 440 0.19 14.73 -13.87
CA GLU A 440 1.34 14.63 -14.76
C GLU A 440 2.19 13.39 -14.46
N ALA A 441 2.51 13.13 -13.19
CA ALA A 441 3.22 11.91 -12.81
C ALA A 441 2.45 10.63 -13.21
N CYS A 442 1.13 10.62 -12.99
CA CYS A 442 0.22 9.55 -13.37
C CYS A 442 0.20 9.33 -14.89
N GLY A 443 0.05 10.40 -15.68
CA GLY A 443 0.01 10.32 -17.15
C GLY A 443 1.31 9.79 -17.76
N ARG A 444 2.48 10.22 -17.25
CA ARG A 444 3.79 9.70 -17.68
C ARG A 444 3.94 8.21 -17.35
N TRP A 445 3.60 7.83 -16.12
CA TRP A 445 3.64 6.43 -15.70
C TRP A 445 2.71 5.56 -16.56
N PHE A 446 1.46 5.95 -16.74
CA PHE A 446 0.47 5.21 -17.53
C PHE A 446 0.97 5.01 -18.97
N SER A 447 1.48 6.08 -19.60
CA SER A 447 2.03 6.02 -20.95
C SER A 447 3.26 5.12 -21.06
N SER A 448 4.09 5.05 -20.02
CA SER A 448 5.22 4.12 -19.95
C SER A 448 4.75 2.67 -19.80
N ALA A 449 3.82 2.42 -18.88
CA ALA A 449 3.31 1.08 -18.56
C ALA A 449 2.58 0.43 -19.76
N VAL A 450 1.75 1.20 -20.47
CA VAL A 450 1.06 0.76 -21.70
C VAL A 450 2.06 0.39 -22.80
N ARG A 451 3.15 1.15 -22.95
CA ARG A 451 4.20 0.87 -23.96
C ARG A 451 5.05 -0.35 -23.59
N GLY A 452 5.42 -0.51 -22.32
CA GLY A 452 6.12 -1.70 -21.84
C GLY A 452 5.37 -2.98 -22.19
N ASN A 453 4.04 -2.97 -22.03
CA ASN A 453 3.17 -4.07 -22.41
C ASN A 453 3.09 -4.34 -23.92
N LYS A 454 3.38 -3.35 -24.78
CA LYS A 454 3.49 -3.54 -26.25
C LYS A 454 4.82 -4.19 -26.66
N SER A 455 5.90 -3.96 -25.90
CA SER A 455 7.22 -4.54 -26.15
C SER A 455 7.32 -6.01 -25.72
N LEU A 456 6.66 -6.37 -24.61
CA LEU A 456 6.55 -7.77 -24.17
C LEU A 456 5.73 -8.67 -25.12
N SER A 457 4.86 -8.08 -25.96
CA SER A 457 4.13 -8.81 -27.00
C SER A 457 4.89 -8.97 -28.33
N THR A 458 6.09 -8.38 -28.49
CA THR A 458 6.82 -8.35 -29.77
C THR A 458 8.22 -8.95 -29.74
N THR A 459 8.61 -9.68 -28.69
CA THR A 459 9.88 -10.42 -28.70
C THR A 459 9.82 -11.64 -29.65
N PRO A 460 10.62 -11.70 -30.73
CA PRO A 460 10.75 -12.92 -31.50
C PRO A 460 11.58 -13.90 -30.68
N VAL A 461 10.95 -14.97 -30.19
CA VAL A 461 11.64 -16.07 -29.54
C VAL A 461 12.49 -16.76 -30.59
N ASN A 462 13.79 -16.48 -30.57
CA ASN A 462 14.78 -17.18 -31.37
C ASN A 462 15.04 -18.55 -30.74
N GLY A 463 14.64 -19.62 -31.43
CA GLY A 463 15.08 -20.99 -31.15
C GLY A 463 13.97 -21.97 -30.82
N TYR A 464 13.31 -22.49 -31.87
CA TYR A 464 13.02 -23.92 -32.13
C TYR A 464 11.93 -23.99 -33.21
N LYS A 465 12.32 -24.29 -34.46
CA LYS A 465 11.37 -24.61 -35.53
C LYS A 465 10.65 -25.91 -35.18
N ARG A 466 9.40 -25.82 -34.72
CA ARG A 466 8.45 -26.93 -34.76
C ARG A 466 7.46 -26.66 -35.89
N ASN A 467 7.55 -27.46 -36.94
CA ASN A 467 6.57 -27.48 -38.02
C ASN A 467 5.25 -28.02 -37.46
N GLY A 468 4.19 -27.21 -37.54
CA GLY A 468 2.81 -27.62 -37.23
C GLY A 468 1.94 -26.44 -36.82
N GLU A 469 1.03 -26.05 -37.74
CA GLU A 469 -0.09 -25.12 -37.57
C GLU A 469 0.25 -23.62 -37.35
N PHE A 470 0.09 -22.85 -38.43
CA PHE A 470 0.01 -21.38 -38.42
C PHE A 470 -1.20 -20.91 -37.59
N GLY A 471 -1.01 -20.71 -36.29
CA GLY A 471 -1.89 -19.89 -35.47
C GLY A 471 -1.69 -18.41 -35.83
N LYS A 472 -2.71 -17.77 -36.38
CA LYS A 472 -2.76 -16.33 -36.64
C LYS A 472 -2.58 -15.57 -35.32
N ASP A 473 -1.47 -14.87 -35.14
CA ASP A 473 -1.42 -13.73 -34.22
C ASP A 473 -2.39 -12.67 -34.75
N PHE A 474 -3.65 -12.73 -34.29
CA PHE A 474 -4.63 -11.69 -34.58
C PHE A 474 -4.07 -10.37 -34.06
N ASN A 475 -4.04 -9.36 -34.93
CA ASN A 475 -3.63 -7.99 -34.63
C ASN A 475 -4.55 -7.43 -33.52
N ARG A 476 -4.22 -7.67 -32.23
CA ARG A 476 -5.06 -7.28 -31.10
C ARG A 476 -5.15 -5.75 -31.05
N VAL A 477 -6.36 -5.23 -31.10
CA VAL A 477 -6.61 -3.79 -31.05
C VAL A 477 -6.58 -3.36 -29.60
N SER A 478 -5.56 -2.57 -29.24
CA SER A 478 -5.45 -1.98 -27.90
C SER A 478 -6.18 -0.63 -27.87
N LYS A 479 -7.07 -0.46 -26.89
CA LYS A 479 -7.85 0.78 -26.66
C LYS A 479 -7.58 1.29 -25.25
N GLN A 480 -7.10 2.53 -25.14
CA GLN A 480 -6.89 3.20 -23.85
C GLN A 480 -8.16 3.95 -23.44
N VAL A 481 -8.73 3.59 -22.29
CA VAL A 481 -9.95 4.20 -21.76
C VAL A 481 -9.64 4.92 -20.46
N LEU A 482 -10.18 6.12 -20.30
CA LEU A 482 -10.15 6.83 -19.02
C LEU A 482 -11.41 6.49 -18.22
N LEU A 483 -11.25 6.07 -16.98
CA LEU A 483 -12.32 5.98 -15.98
C LEU A 483 -12.05 7.02 -14.89
N PHE A 484 -12.85 8.08 -14.85
CA PHE A 484 -12.53 9.27 -14.06
C PHE A 484 -13.67 9.71 -13.15
N ASN A 485 -13.28 10.12 -11.95
CA ASN A 485 -14.10 10.93 -11.05
C ASN A 485 -13.18 11.73 -10.12
N CYS A 486 -13.53 12.96 -9.79
CA CYS A 486 -12.86 13.74 -8.75
C CYS A 486 -13.89 14.31 -7.76
N MET A 487 -13.44 14.70 -6.58
CA MET A 487 -14.31 15.37 -5.61
C MET A 487 -14.62 16.81 -6.05
N GLU A 488 -15.77 17.35 -5.65
CA GLU A 488 -16.19 18.73 -6.00
C GLU A 488 -15.25 19.81 -5.45
N VAL A 489 -14.48 19.51 -4.40
CA VAL A 489 -13.46 20.40 -3.84
C VAL A 489 -12.19 20.46 -4.69
N ARG A 490 -12.09 19.66 -5.76
CA ARG A 490 -11.00 19.67 -6.72
C ARG A 490 -11.49 20.28 -8.03
N ASP A 491 -10.60 20.95 -8.74
CA ASP A 491 -10.93 21.59 -10.01
C ASP A 491 -10.66 20.65 -11.20
N PRO A 492 -11.68 20.00 -11.79
CA PRO A 492 -11.49 19.16 -12.97
C PRO A 492 -10.96 19.91 -14.19
N GLN A 493 -11.12 21.23 -14.28
CA GLN A 493 -10.61 22.04 -15.39
C GLN A 493 -9.08 22.12 -15.41
N VAL A 494 -8.44 21.92 -14.26
CA VAL A 494 -6.98 21.85 -14.18
C VAL A 494 -6.50 20.40 -14.29
N LEU A 495 -7.23 19.45 -13.70
CA LEU A 495 -6.80 18.06 -13.64
C LEU A 495 -6.87 17.34 -15.00
N LEU A 496 -8.00 17.42 -15.70
CA LEU A 496 -8.22 16.67 -16.95
C LEU A 496 -7.28 17.14 -18.08
N PRO A 497 -7.14 18.45 -18.38
CA PRO A 497 -6.24 18.89 -19.46
C PRO A 497 -4.78 18.55 -19.17
N LYS A 498 -4.34 18.63 -17.91
CA LYS A 498 -2.98 18.27 -17.50
C LYS A 498 -2.72 16.78 -17.73
N LEU A 499 -3.65 15.90 -17.36
CA LEU A 499 -3.55 14.46 -17.62
C LEU A 499 -3.52 14.16 -19.12
N VAL A 500 -4.49 14.67 -19.88
CA VAL A 500 -4.63 14.40 -21.33
C VAL A 500 -3.41 14.89 -22.09
N THR A 501 -2.97 16.13 -21.85
CA THR A 501 -1.79 16.72 -22.50
C THR A 501 -0.53 15.92 -22.19
N THR A 502 -0.37 15.47 -20.94
CA THR A 502 0.80 14.68 -20.53
C THR A 502 0.82 13.30 -21.19
N CYS A 503 -0.33 12.62 -21.27
CA CYS A 503 -0.43 11.34 -21.98
C CYS A 503 -0.13 11.54 -23.48
N ALA A 504 -0.72 12.56 -24.10
CA ALA A 504 -0.53 12.85 -25.53
C ALA A 504 0.93 13.18 -25.87
N SER A 505 1.59 14.03 -25.07
CA SER A 505 3.03 14.33 -25.24
C SER A 505 3.92 13.10 -24.99
N SER A 506 3.43 12.16 -24.19
CA SER A 506 4.05 10.86 -23.96
C SER A 506 3.63 9.81 -24.99
N GLY A 507 2.91 10.15 -26.06
CA GLY A 507 2.53 9.24 -27.14
C GLY A 507 1.40 8.26 -26.82
N THR A 508 0.56 8.57 -25.83
CA THR A 508 -0.63 7.78 -25.46
C THR A 508 -1.88 8.64 -25.55
N HIS A 509 -2.90 8.18 -26.27
CA HIS A 509 -4.16 8.90 -26.45
C HIS A 509 -5.32 8.06 -25.93
N PHE A 510 -6.24 8.69 -25.18
CA PHE A 510 -7.46 8.02 -24.75
C PHE A 510 -8.43 7.90 -25.92
N SER A 511 -8.90 6.70 -26.21
CA SER A 511 -9.95 6.48 -27.20
C SER A 511 -11.32 6.89 -26.68
N ARG A 512 -11.56 6.73 -25.36
CA ARG A 512 -12.84 7.05 -24.70
C ARG A 512 -12.62 7.49 -23.25
N ALA A 513 -13.58 8.24 -22.69
CA ALA A 513 -13.67 8.53 -21.26
C ALA A 513 -15.02 8.14 -20.66
N LEU A 514 -14.98 7.56 -19.46
CA LEU A 514 -16.15 7.14 -18.69
C LEU A 514 -16.16 7.90 -17.37
N PHE A 515 -17.27 8.59 -17.09
CA PHE A 515 -17.48 9.35 -15.86
C PHE A 515 -18.44 8.58 -14.95
N VAL A 516 -17.97 8.21 -13.77
CA VAL A 516 -18.67 7.32 -12.83
C VAL A 516 -18.91 8.01 -11.49
N PRO A 517 -20.04 7.77 -10.82
CA PRO A 517 -20.21 8.18 -9.43
C PRO A 517 -19.40 7.27 -8.49
N SER A 518 -18.92 7.83 -7.38
CA SER A 518 -18.28 7.06 -6.31
C SER A 518 -19.28 6.13 -5.61
N MET A 519 -18.79 5.01 -5.07
CA MET A 519 -19.55 4.16 -4.14
C MET A 519 -19.28 4.56 -2.70
N SER A 520 -18.02 4.81 -2.37
CA SER A 520 -17.62 5.25 -1.03
C SER A 520 -17.93 6.73 -0.80
N THR A 521 -18.34 7.07 0.42
CA THR A 521 -18.62 8.44 0.87
C THR A 521 -17.67 8.84 2.00
N TYR A 522 -17.37 10.14 2.12
CA TYR A 522 -16.40 10.65 3.12
C TYR A 522 -16.89 10.55 4.57
N ASN A 523 -18.20 10.36 4.77
CA ASN A 523 -18.85 10.40 6.08
C ASN A 523 -19.01 9.01 6.71
N LYS A 524 -18.46 7.97 6.08
CA LYS A 524 -18.55 6.60 6.59
C LYS A 524 -17.21 5.88 6.41
N VAL A 525 -16.74 5.24 7.48
CA VAL A 525 -15.69 4.23 7.41
C VAL A 525 -16.38 2.92 7.04
N ILE A 526 -15.99 2.32 5.90
CA ILE A 526 -16.64 1.13 5.35
C ILE A 526 -15.69 -0.06 5.55
N SER A 527 -16.24 -1.22 5.94
CA SER A 527 -15.47 -2.46 6.00
C SER A 527 -15.07 -2.90 4.59
N GLY A 528 -13.83 -3.39 4.43
CA GLY A 528 -13.37 -3.95 3.15
C GLY A 528 -14.22 -5.13 2.67
N ALA A 529 -14.89 -5.83 3.61
CA ALA A 529 -15.79 -6.95 3.35
C ALA A 529 -17.28 -6.57 3.27
N SER A 530 -17.64 -5.28 3.47
CA SER A 530 -19.03 -4.85 3.39
C SER A 530 -19.64 -5.21 2.03
N ALA A 531 -20.89 -5.69 2.06
CA ALA A 531 -21.63 -6.02 0.85
C ALA A 531 -21.63 -4.83 -0.11
N ILE A 532 -21.17 -5.07 -1.34
CA ILE A 532 -21.27 -4.10 -2.44
C ILE A 532 -22.77 -3.85 -2.66
N PRO A 533 -23.27 -2.62 -2.48
CA PRO A 533 -24.69 -2.35 -2.67
C PRO A 533 -25.10 -2.76 -4.08
N LEU A 534 -26.12 -3.62 -4.18
CA LEU A 534 -26.82 -3.87 -5.44
C LEU A 534 -27.51 -2.56 -5.82
N ASP A 535 -26.97 -1.90 -6.83
CA ASP A 535 -27.32 -0.55 -7.23
C ASP A 535 -28.80 -0.51 -7.69
N THR A 536 -29.68 -0.11 -6.77
CA THR A 536 -31.14 -0.08 -6.94
C THR A 536 -31.72 1.31 -6.71
N ARG A 537 -30.92 2.29 -6.31
CA ARG A 537 -31.37 3.67 -6.09
C ARG A 537 -30.80 4.62 -7.14
N ARG A 538 -31.68 5.43 -7.73
CA ARG A 538 -31.34 6.53 -8.62
C ARG A 538 -30.35 7.48 -7.93
N LYS A 539 -29.11 7.53 -8.40
CA LYS A 539 -28.10 8.50 -7.93
C LYS A 539 -28.23 9.79 -8.72
N ASP A 540 -27.97 10.91 -8.05
CA ASP A 540 -27.75 12.19 -8.73
C ASP A 540 -26.43 12.11 -9.51
N LEU A 541 -26.51 12.25 -10.85
CA LEU A 541 -25.38 12.18 -11.77
C LEU A 541 -24.98 13.57 -12.30
N THR A 542 -25.53 14.66 -11.73
CA THR A 542 -25.27 16.03 -12.17
C THR A 542 -23.77 16.34 -12.22
N TRP A 543 -23.01 15.87 -11.22
CA TRP A 543 -21.57 16.03 -11.19
C TRP A 543 -20.87 15.28 -12.34
N GLN A 544 -21.27 14.04 -12.63
CA GLN A 544 -20.69 13.26 -13.73
C GLN A 544 -20.97 13.90 -15.09
N PHE A 545 -22.18 14.43 -15.32
CA PHE A 545 -22.49 15.19 -16.53
C PHE A 545 -21.66 16.48 -16.64
N ARG A 546 -21.36 17.15 -15.52
CA ARG A 546 -20.45 18.30 -15.53
C ARG A 546 -19.04 17.90 -15.94
N LEU A 547 -18.51 16.78 -15.41
CA LEU A 547 -17.20 16.25 -15.81
C LEU A 547 -17.16 15.90 -17.31
N GLN A 548 -18.23 15.28 -17.82
CA GLN A 548 -18.36 14.94 -19.24
C GLN A 548 -18.29 16.19 -20.13
N LYS A 549 -19.07 17.23 -19.83
CA LYS A 549 -19.05 18.49 -20.58
C LYS A 549 -17.66 19.12 -20.63
N LEU A 550 -16.93 19.10 -19.51
CA LEU A 550 -15.57 19.63 -19.44
C LEU A 550 -14.60 18.84 -20.30
N TRP A 551 -14.72 17.51 -20.32
CA TRP A 551 -13.93 16.65 -21.19
C TRP A 551 -14.19 16.92 -22.67
N GLU A 552 -15.45 17.00 -23.07
CA GLU A 552 -15.82 17.24 -24.47
C GLU A 552 -15.30 18.60 -24.96
N ARG A 553 -15.42 19.65 -24.13
CA ARG A 553 -14.81 20.97 -24.40
C ARG A 553 -13.29 20.89 -24.57
N SER A 554 -12.61 20.14 -23.70
CA SER A 554 -11.14 20.03 -23.74
C SER A 554 -10.63 19.26 -24.96
N ILE A 555 -11.42 18.38 -25.56
CA ILE A 555 -11.01 17.57 -26.72
C ILE A 555 -11.45 18.18 -28.05
N GLN A 556 -12.61 18.86 -28.10
CA GLN A 556 -13.18 19.39 -29.35
C GLN A 556 -12.80 20.84 -29.67
N GLY A 557 -12.15 21.56 -28.73
CA GLY A 557 -11.43 22.81 -29.03
C GLY A 557 -12.27 24.05 -29.33
N THR A 558 -13.61 24.01 -29.28
CA THR A 558 -14.46 25.23 -29.44
C THR A 558 -15.81 25.08 -28.71
N ASP A 559 -16.38 26.21 -28.25
CA ASP A 559 -17.78 26.36 -27.78
C ASP A 559 -18.77 26.14 -28.96
N ALA A 560 -18.76 24.97 -29.58
CA ALA A 560 -19.89 24.55 -30.37
C ALA A 560 -21.07 24.39 -29.40
N ALA A 561 -22.12 25.18 -29.59
CA ALA A 561 -23.32 25.18 -28.77
C ALA A 561 -23.84 23.74 -28.59
N LEU A 562 -23.47 23.12 -27.48
CA LEU A 562 -23.97 21.82 -27.04
C LEU A 562 -25.34 22.06 -26.40
N ASP A 563 -26.28 22.52 -27.21
CA ASP A 563 -27.70 22.57 -26.88
C ASP A 563 -28.33 21.23 -27.29
N HIS A 564 -27.78 20.15 -26.73
CA HIS A 564 -28.54 18.93 -26.56
C HIS A 564 -28.97 18.91 -25.11
N THR A 565 -30.27 19.06 -24.92
CA THR A 565 -31.03 18.78 -23.70
C THR A 565 -30.60 17.41 -23.16
N LEU A 566 -29.53 17.41 -22.36
CA LEU A 566 -29.21 16.31 -21.46
C LEU A 566 -30.40 16.22 -20.53
N ASN A 567 -31.22 15.20 -20.76
CA ASN A 567 -32.44 14.97 -20.02
C ASN A 567 -32.13 14.98 -18.51
N PRO A 568 -32.52 16.02 -17.75
CA PRO A 568 -32.21 16.13 -16.32
C PRO A 568 -32.89 15.01 -15.51
N ASP A 569 -33.91 14.38 -16.10
CA ASP A 569 -34.65 13.24 -15.55
C ASP A 569 -33.93 11.90 -15.80
N GLY A 570 -32.59 11.87 -15.70
CA GLY A 570 -31.72 10.81 -16.22
C GLY A 570 -32.07 9.37 -15.79
N ILE A 571 -32.45 8.55 -16.76
CA ILE A 571 -32.06 7.14 -16.82
C ILE A 571 -30.91 7.10 -17.82
N THR A 572 -29.67 6.94 -17.35
CA THR A 572 -28.55 6.65 -18.24
C THR A 572 -28.56 5.16 -18.53
N SER A 573 -28.91 4.78 -19.76
CA SER A 573 -28.64 3.43 -20.25
C SER A 573 -27.13 3.25 -20.43
N LEU A 574 -26.64 2.02 -20.23
CA LEU A 574 -25.24 1.71 -20.56
C LEU A 574 -25.01 1.97 -22.06
N PRO A 575 -23.85 2.54 -22.44
CA PRO A 575 -23.53 2.71 -23.85
C PRO A 575 -23.51 1.35 -24.56
N PRO A 576 -23.84 1.31 -25.86
CA PRO A 576 -23.83 0.07 -26.62
C PRO A 576 -22.39 -0.50 -26.67
N HIS A 577 -22.25 -1.81 -26.82
CA HIS A 577 -20.94 -2.47 -26.69
C HIS A 577 -19.94 -2.11 -27.81
N ASP A 578 -20.44 -1.64 -28.95
CA ASP A 578 -19.65 -1.09 -30.07
C ASP A 578 -19.07 0.30 -29.78
N PHE A 579 -19.50 0.97 -28.70
CA PHE A 579 -18.98 2.26 -28.26
C PHE A 579 -17.44 2.27 -28.14
N LEU A 580 -16.84 1.18 -27.65
CA LEU A 580 -15.38 1.02 -27.52
C LEU A 580 -14.69 0.61 -28.83
N CYS A 581 -15.46 0.06 -29.78
CA CYS A 581 -14.95 -0.47 -31.04
C CYS A 581 -14.89 0.57 -32.16
N GLY A 582 -15.73 1.61 -32.11
CA GLY A 582 -15.73 2.68 -33.13
C GLY A 582 -14.39 3.41 -33.22
N ASP A 583 -13.91 3.65 -34.44
CA ASP A 583 -12.71 4.46 -34.67
C ASP A 583 -12.93 5.91 -34.20
N ALA A 584 -11.88 6.52 -33.62
CA ALA A 584 -11.90 7.95 -33.35
C ALA A 584 -11.99 8.70 -34.70
N PRO A 585 -12.70 9.83 -34.79
CA PRO A 585 -12.87 10.51 -36.06
C PRO A 585 -11.51 11.01 -36.57
N HIS A 586 -11.02 10.39 -37.64
CA HIS A 586 -10.24 11.12 -38.63
C HIS A 586 -11.15 12.18 -39.24
N CYS A 587 -10.65 13.42 -39.33
CA CYS A 587 -11.36 14.58 -39.84
C CYS A 587 -12.26 14.25 -41.05
N GLY A 588 -13.58 14.41 -40.92
CA GLY A 588 -14.50 14.45 -42.07
C GLY A 588 -15.78 13.59 -42.02
N GLY A 589 -16.10 12.87 -40.93
CA GLY A 589 -17.36 12.12 -40.80
C GLY A 589 -18.52 12.92 -40.16
N PRO A 590 -19.81 12.61 -40.48
CA PRO A 590 -20.96 13.35 -39.96
C PRO A 590 -21.08 13.18 -38.43
N ALA A 591 -21.61 14.23 -37.79
CA ALA A 591 -21.69 14.40 -36.34
C ALA A 591 -22.22 13.17 -35.58
N GLY A 592 -21.56 12.81 -34.46
CA GLY A 592 -22.25 12.16 -33.33
C GLY A 592 -21.70 10.86 -32.72
N THR A 593 -20.45 10.45 -32.94
CA THR A 593 -19.86 9.38 -32.09
C THR A 593 -19.24 9.98 -30.84
N HIS A 594 -19.98 9.98 -29.73
CA HIS A 594 -19.55 10.52 -28.45
C HIS A 594 -18.23 9.84 -28.00
N SER A 595 -17.19 10.64 -27.73
CA SER A 595 -15.91 10.16 -27.19
C SER A 595 -15.96 9.91 -25.68
N SER A 596 -17.12 10.11 -25.06
CA SER A 596 -17.31 10.01 -23.62
C SER A 596 -18.71 9.51 -23.23
N ALA A 597 -18.86 8.96 -22.03
CA ALA A 597 -20.14 8.54 -21.48
C ALA A 597 -20.22 8.75 -19.96
N VAL A 598 -21.41 9.07 -19.46
CA VAL A 598 -21.74 9.04 -18.02
C VAL A 598 -22.35 7.69 -17.69
N MET A 599 -21.74 7.00 -16.73
CA MET A 599 -22.16 5.67 -16.34
C MET A 599 -23.05 5.73 -15.08
N PRO A 600 -24.09 4.89 -14.98
CA PRO A 600 -25.03 4.92 -13.86
C PRO A 600 -24.38 4.55 -12.52
N SER A 601 -23.46 3.59 -12.54
CA SER A 601 -22.66 3.23 -11.37
C SER A 601 -21.40 2.45 -11.71
N LEU A 602 -20.48 2.42 -10.74
CA LEU A 602 -19.22 1.72 -10.88
C LEU A 602 -19.36 0.19 -11.04
N PRO A 603 -20.20 -0.54 -10.27
CA PRO A 603 -20.36 -1.98 -10.46
C PRO A 603 -20.88 -2.34 -11.86
N LEU A 604 -21.88 -1.59 -12.36
CA LEU A 604 -22.40 -1.76 -13.71
C LEU A 604 -21.34 -1.45 -14.77
N THR A 605 -20.50 -0.43 -14.54
CA THR A 605 -19.40 -0.07 -15.45
C THR A 605 -18.37 -1.19 -15.54
N ILE A 606 -17.91 -1.75 -14.42
CA ILE A 606 -16.92 -2.84 -14.41
C ILE A 606 -17.49 -4.09 -15.10
N ASN A 607 -18.75 -4.46 -14.83
CA ASN A 607 -19.40 -5.57 -15.51
C ASN A 607 -19.54 -5.32 -17.02
N TRP A 608 -19.92 -4.11 -17.42
CA TRP A 608 -20.01 -3.72 -18.83
C TRP A 608 -18.65 -3.79 -19.55
N LEU A 609 -17.55 -3.34 -18.90
CA LEU A 609 -16.20 -3.46 -19.45
C LEU A 609 -15.81 -4.93 -19.65
N ARG A 610 -16.09 -5.79 -18.67
CA ARG A 610 -15.88 -7.25 -18.77
C ARG A 610 -16.69 -7.84 -19.93
N ASP A 611 -17.95 -7.45 -20.08
CA ASP A 611 -18.82 -7.91 -21.17
C ASP A 611 -18.29 -7.48 -22.55
N CYS A 612 -17.79 -6.25 -22.69
CA CYS A 612 -17.19 -5.74 -23.94
C CYS A 612 -15.99 -6.57 -24.38
N VAL A 613 -15.12 -6.94 -23.44
CA VAL A 613 -13.92 -7.75 -23.69
C VAL A 613 -14.27 -9.23 -23.92
N ARG A 614 -15.28 -9.77 -23.22
CA ARG A 614 -15.79 -11.13 -23.45
C ARG A 614 -16.40 -11.30 -24.86
N ARG A 615 -17.06 -10.27 -25.41
CA ARG A 615 -17.63 -10.32 -26.76
C ARG A 615 -16.63 -10.08 -27.89
N ASN A 616 -15.45 -9.50 -27.59
CA ASN A 616 -14.45 -9.14 -28.59
C ASN A 616 -13.07 -9.71 -28.21
N PRO A 617 -12.74 -10.96 -28.60
CA PRO A 617 -11.48 -11.62 -28.25
C PRO A 617 -10.21 -10.89 -28.73
N SER A 618 -10.32 -10.06 -29.78
CA SER A 618 -9.23 -9.26 -30.33
C SER A 618 -9.02 -7.93 -29.58
N LEU A 619 -9.89 -7.57 -28.64
CA LEU A 619 -9.84 -6.32 -27.91
C LEU A 619 -8.94 -6.44 -26.68
N LYS A 620 -7.97 -5.53 -26.57
CA LYS A 620 -7.20 -5.30 -25.35
C LYS A 620 -7.62 -3.95 -24.77
N LEU A 621 -8.31 -3.98 -23.64
CA LEU A 621 -8.82 -2.79 -22.98
C LEU A 621 -7.90 -2.37 -21.82
N GLU A 622 -7.36 -1.17 -21.92
CA GLU A 622 -6.41 -0.62 -20.96
C GLU A 622 -7.04 0.60 -20.28
N VAL A 623 -7.56 0.39 -19.08
CA VAL A 623 -8.40 1.36 -18.36
C VAL A 623 -7.57 2.09 -17.31
N LEU A 624 -7.33 3.39 -17.50
CA LEU A 624 -6.76 4.24 -16.45
C LEU A 624 -7.86 4.69 -15.49
N VAL A 625 -7.72 4.38 -14.21
CA VAL A 625 -8.59 4.81 -13.13
C VAL A 625 -7.86 5.86 -12.29
N THR A 626 -8.35 7.10 -12.30
CA THR A 626 -7.70 8.22 -11.60
C THR A 626 -8.70 9.34 -11.26
N GLY A 627 -8.22 10.41 -10.60
CA GLY A 627 -9.02 11.57 -10.19
C GLY A 627 -9.39 11.57 -8.71
N SER A 628 -9.45 10.40 -8.09
CA SER A 628 -9.81 10.26 -6.68
C SER A 628 -9.31 8.94 -6.11
N LEU A 629 -8.76 9.01 -4.90
CA LEU A 629 -8.45 7.81 -4.09
C LEU A 629 -9.70 6.96 -3.85
N HIS A 630 -10.88 7.57 -3.64
CA HIS A 630 -12.12 6.83 -3.42
C HIS A 630 -12.50 5.98 -4.62
N LEU A 631 -12.39 6.52 -5.84
CA LEU A 631 -12.69 5.78 -7.06
C LEU A 631 -11.75 4.57 -7.20
N VAL A 632 -10.45 4.79 -6.96
CA VAL A 632 -9.44 3.72 -7.07
C VAL A 632 -9.71 2.61 -6.04
N GLY A 633 -10.05 2.96 -4.80
CA GLY A 633 -10.40 1.98 -3.77
C GLY A 633 -11.68 1.23 -4.08
N ASP A 634 -12.70 1.91 -4.58
CA ASP A 634 -13.96 1.28 -5.00
C ASP A 634 -13.73 0.28 -6.15
N VAL A 635 -12.86 0.61 -7.12
CA VAL A 635 -12.46 -0.32 -8.19
C VAL A 635 -11.72 -1.54 -7.63
N LEU A 636 -10.72 -1.35 -6.77
CA LEU A 636 -10.00 -2.48 -6.17
C LEU A 636 -10.94 -3.43 -5.41
N ARG A 637 -11.89 -2.87 -4.64
CA ARG A 637 -12.90 -3.64 -3.91
C ARG A 637 -13.74 -4.49 -4.86
N LEU A 638 -14.14 -3.95 -6.02
CA LEU A 638 -14.88 -4.67 -7.06
C LEU A 638 -14.04 -5.72 -7.80
N LEU A 639 -12.74 -5.51 -7.90
CA LEU A 639 -11.80 -6.48 -8.48
C LEU A 639 -11.43 -7.60 -7.50
N LYS A 640 -11.86 -7.53 -6.22
CA LYS A 640 -11.51 -8.46 -5.14
C LYS A 640 -9.98 -8.61 -4.98
N ARG A 641 -9.26 -7.48 -5.02
CA ARG A 641 -7.80 -7.43 -5.01
C ARG A 641 -7.24 -6.78 -3.76
#